data_AF-A0A3N5KMV6-F1
#
_entry.id   AF-A0A3N5KMV6-F1
#
_cell.length_a   1.000
_cell.length_b   1.000
_cell.length_c   1.000
_cell.angle_alpha   90.00
_cell.angle_beta   90.00
_cell.angle_gamma   90.00
#
_symmetry.space_group_name_H-M   'P 1'
#
loop_
_entity.id
_entity.type
_entity.pdbx_description
1 polymer ?
#
loop_
_entity_poly.entity_id
_entity_poly.type
_entity_poly.pdbx_seq_one_letter_code
_entity_poly.pdbx_strand_id
1 'polypeptide(L)'
;MKKYLFLFIYLLILVLVYNNSYGQINLDWKWVNPKPQGNDIMWVKALSPDNWVAAGDYGTFMCTTNAGVNWTIYTNAGGTDQYTRQGKRLLGGWFFNMNTGLVCGSRGWIARTTNGGANWDSIAAAVPITTNLEGIYFINSTTGFISGSYGTILKSTNAGLTWTVIPTGITTSMGRIFALDINHIYAAGQNYLITTSNGGVNWISNTTQLYGKDVYFLNYNTGFVCGSGGMVKLTTNGGANWINKPTGSKYILYSLYGDVSSSGSSFFEGFDSIIFPPAGWKAVNVFGNSTYWVRTTAFPHSPPGCAWITYESDTVNGGLDWLITPKLSINTGDTLEFRLKPEYTGYPPDSLCVRVSTTDTALTSFTTRILYLAEGAGYPDSTAWTKYSVSLNSFAGQNIYIGFKHQDFNGDGIYLDDISLITQGAQTLKLYAGGDTGIIYVTTNLGDNWTPLQFMIPGHFAGARLSMDVNGSVIITGGSHGIFNSSTNYGTNWSAKNYRTSRATFSDVWCQTGTGKVWVVGSTTFPGSYFDQVMFSSNGGTTFAIQNVNGSTAGYHSISMVNDNTGYISGSLGAIRKTTNGGLSWDSLATPIPGTFLDNIDFVNANTGWVFSNISDIPGGSIWHTTNGGINWTQQTLADTTLWGQFIYAADMINPNTGFCVSGIPVIHKTTNGGLNWIPQNQSITDLIRDMSMLNEDSGYVCGNSNVYMTTNGWQNANTVVMPFNDEFESTSWLDFNNGFVLVNKGMVFRTTNGGNEWEFLPAGTGILYKIFAKTIDTAYVVGELGDVLKLQRGPVGITWKNSVPSQYFLGQNYPNPFNPVTEFKFGLAQKGKVSLKVYDILGKLVQTYFDNQQLNAGTVTVKFDGNNLASGVYFYSLNIDNELIDTKKMVLIK
;
A
#
# COMPACT_ATOMS: atom_id res chain seq x y z
N MET A 1 -20.28 32.44 30.76
CA MET A 1 -20.22 32.09 29.32
C MET A 1 -18.83 32.23 28.70
N LYS A 2 -18.06 33.31 28.94
CA LYS A 2 -16.68 33.47 28.40
C LYS A 2 -15.60 32.51 28.98
N LYS A 3 -15.78 31.97 30.20
CA LYS A 3 -14.85 30.99 30.81
C LYS A 3 -14.99 29.57 30.26
N TYR A 4 -16.16 29.22 29.70
CA TYR A 4 -16.39 27.91 29.07
C TYR A 4 -16.07 27.92 27.57
N LEU A 5 -16.13 29.08 26.90
CA LEU A 5 -15.70 29.21 25.50
C LEU A 5 -14.17 29.07 25.34
N PHE A 6 -13.40 29.53 26.33
CA PHE A 6 -11.94 29.36 26.34
C PHE A 6 -11.53 27.91 26.64
N LEU A 7 -12.23 27.22 27.53
CA LEU A 7 -11.99 25.80 27.82
C LEU A 7 -12.42 24.89 26.65
N PHE A 8 -13.48 25.26 25.91
CA PHE A 8 -13.94 24.52 24.74
C PHE A 8 -13.04 24.73 23.51
N ILE A 9 -12.47 25.94 23.32
CA ILE A 9 -11.49 26.20 22.26
C ILE A 9 -10.11 25.60 22.61
N TYR A 10 -9.74 25.53 23.90
CA TYR A 10 -8.51 24.86 24.34
C TYR A 10 -8.59 23.32 24.20
N LEU A 11 -9.77 22.72 24.48
CA LEU A 11 -10.01 21.29 24.23
C LEU A 11 -10.15 20.94 22.74
N LEU A 12 -10.66 21.84 21.89
CA LEU A 12 -10.74 21.59 20.44
C LEU A 12 -9.37 21.71 19.74
N ILE A 13 -8.42 22.47 20.32
CA ILE A 13 -7.05 22.61 19.81
C ILE A 13 -6.14 21.48 20.32
N LEU A 14 -6.46 20.84 21.45
CA LEU A 14 -5.81 19.62 21.93
C LEU A 14 -6.18 18.35 21.13
N VAL A 15 -7.20 18.41 20.26
CA VAL A 15 -7.62 17.30 19.40
C VAL A 15 -7.03 17.40 17.97
N LEU A 16 -6.23 18.43 17.65
CA LEU A 16 -5.73 18.67 16.28
C LEU A 16 -4.21 18.69 16.10
N VAL A 17 -3.41 18.29 17.10
CA VAL A 17 -1.94 18.34 16.97
C VAL A 17 -1.26 17.13 17.59
N TYR A 18 -1.60 15.90 17.23
CA TYR A 18 -0.71 14.75 17.47
C TYR A 18 -1.00 13.64 16.49
N ASN A 19 -0.17 13.50 15.46
CA ASN A 19 0.05 12.28 14.67
C ASN A 19 1.26 12.53 13.76
N ASN A 20 2.46 12.22 14.25
CA ASN A 20 3.68 12.26 13.44
C ASN A 20 4.22 10.84 13.27
N SER A 21 3.57 10.04 12.40
CA SER A 21 4.17 8.84 11.81
C SER A 21 4.86 9.24 10.51
N TYR A 22 6.19 9.06 10.45
CA TYR A 22 7.01 9.37 9.28
C TYR A 22 6.89 8.27 8.20
N GLY A 23 6.82 8.65 6.92
CA GLY A 23 6.96 7.69 5.82
C GLY A 23 8.39 7.10 5.77
N GLN A 24 8.52 5.79 5.51
CA GLN A 24 9.74 4.99 5.73
C GLN A 24 10.92 5.17 4.75
N ILE A 25 10.89 6.12 3.81
CA ILE A 25 12.11 6.36 3.00
C ILE A 25 13.22 6.88 3.93
N ASN A 26 14.39 6.22 3.90
CA ASN A 26 15.62 6.60 4.61
C ASN A 26 15.54 6.58 6.16
N LEU A 27 14.53 5.92 6.74
CA LEU A 27 14.53 5.63 8.18
C LEU A 27 15.37 4.39 8.48
N ASP A 28 16.10 4.41 9.60
CA ASP A 28 16.89 3.26 10.06
C ASP A 28 16.01 2.13 10.61
N TRP A 29 14.78 2.41 11.01
CA TRP A 29 13.83 1.37 11.43
C TRP A 29 13.05 0.85 10.24
N LYS A 30 13.11 -0.47 10.01
CA LYS A 30 12.37 -1.16 8.94
C LYS A 30 11.37 -2.14 9.52
N TRP A 31 10.16 -2.19 8.95
CA TRP A 31 9.20 -3.24 9.29
C TRP A 31 9.78 -4.60 8.92
N VAL A 32 9.90 -5.45 9.94
CA VAL A 32 10.16 -6.89 9.78
C VAL A 32 8.89 -7.70 9.99
N ASN A 33 7.89 -7.10 10.65
CA ASN A 33 6.50 -7.51 10.62
C ASN A 33 5.60 -6.27 10.66
N PRO A 34 4.64 -6.14 9.74
CA PRO A 34 4.39 -7.00 8.57
C PRO A 34 5.37 -6.71 7.44
N LYS A 35 5.45 -7.59 6.44
CA LYS A 35 6.25 -7.37 5.24
C LYS A 35 5.38 -7.16 3.99
N PRO A 36 5.72 -6.21 3.11
CA PRO A 36 6.99 -5.49 3.08
C PRO A 36 7.00 -4.18 3.89
N GLN A 37 5.84 -3.70 4.35
CA GLN A 37 5.68 -2.46 5.13
C GLN A 37 4.34 -2.44 5.85
N GLY A 38 4.13 -1.51 6.80
CA GLY A 38 2.97 -1.50 7.70
C GLY A 38 1.81 -0.54 7.37
N ASN A 39 1.95 0.34 6.38
CA ASN A 39 0.93 1.33 5.98
C ASN A 39 -0.22 0.71 5.18
N ASP A 40 -1.41 1.28 5.29
CA ASP A 40 -2.58 0.90 4.49
C ASP A 40 -2.31 1.02 3.00
N ILE A 41 -2.61 -0.05 2.25
CA ILE A 41 -2.57 -0.08 0.78
C ILE A 41 -3.99 0.10 0.25
N MET A 42 -4.19 1.16 -0.54
CA MET A 42 -5.51 1.62 -0.98
C MET A 42 -5.79 1.30 -2.45
N TRP A 43 -4.72 0.98 -3.20
CA TRP A 43 -4.81 0.66 -4.62
C TRP A 43 -3.67 -0.28 -5.01
N VAL A 44 -3.96 -1.23 -5.89
CA VAL A 44 -3.01 -2.22 -6.42
C VAL A 44 -3.24 -2.42 -7.92
N LYS A 45 -2.18 -2.78 -8.65
CA LYS A 45 -2.25 -3.14 -10.08
C LYS A 45 -1.23 -4.20 -10.43
N ALA A 46 -1.68 -5.27 -11.09
CA ALA A 46 -0.84 -6.30 -11.70
C ALA A 46 -0.69 -5.98 -13.20
N LEU A 47 0.49 -5.49 -13.60
CA LEU A 47 0.78 -5.16 -15.00
C LEU A 47 1.21 -6.39 -15.81
N SER A 48 1.86 -7.35 -15.14
CA SER A 48 2.17 -8.68 -15.67
C SER A 48 2.23 -9.69 -14.52
N PRO A 49 2.50 -10.98 -14.78
CA PRO A 49 2.63 -11.98 -13.72
C PRO A 49 3.66 -11.62 -12.64
N ASP A 50 4.73 -10.90 -13.00
CA ASP A 50 5.82 -10.57 -12.08
C ASP A 50 5.88 -9.08 -11.69
N ASN A 51 5.24 -8.20 -12.47
CA ASN A 51 5.36 -6.76 -12.36
C ASN A 51 4.11 -6.14 -11.75
N TRP A 52 4.18 -5.73 -10.48
CA TRP A 52 3.05 -5.18 -9.75
C TRP A 52 3.41 -3.85 -9.09
N VAL A 53 2.39 -3.02 -8.89
CA VAL A 53 2.50 -1.74 -8.19
C VAL A 53 1.37 -1.59 -7.18
N ALA A 54 1.62 -0.83 -6.11
CA ALA A 54 0.64 -0.52 -5.08
C ALA A 54 0.87 0.88 -4.51
N ALA A 55 -0.20 1.51 -4.03
CA ALA A 55 -0.17 2.84 -3.44
C ALA A 55 -1.13 2.96 -2.25
N GLY A 56 -0.84 3.86 -1.31
CA GLY A 56 -1.66 4.00 -0.11
C GLY A 56 -1.35 5.18 0.80
N ASP A 57 -1.51 4.97 2.11
CA ASP A 57 -1.42 6.01 3.13
C ASP A 57 0.02 6.54 3.27
N TYR A 58 0.14 7.75 3.81
CA TYR A 58 1.41 8.46 4.00
C TYR A 58 2.26 8.62 2.72
N GLY A 59 1.60 8.69 1.55
CA GLY A 59 2.27 8.80 0.26
C GLY A 59 3.00 7.53 -0.18
N THR A 60 2.72 6.38 0.44
CA THR A 60 3.35 5.10 0.14
C THR A 60 3.08 4.70 -1.31
N PHE A 61 4.14 4.39 -2.04
CA PHE A 61 4.12 3.75 -3.34
C PHE A 61 5.15 2.62 -3.35
N MET A 62 4.79 1.46 -3.85
CA MET A 62 5.69 0.30 -3.88
C MET A 62 5.52 -0.50 -5.15
N CYS A 63 6.61 -1.10 -5.61
CA CYS A 63 6.63 -1.90 -6.82
C CYS A 63 7.50 -3.16 -6.67
N THR A 64 7.16 -4.18 -7.45
CA THR A 64 7.87 -5.46 -7.54
C THR A 64 8.03 -5.83 -9.01
N THR A 65 9.15 -6.48 -9.34
CA THR A 65 9.42 -7.08 -10.65
C THR A 65 9.61 -8.60 -10.57
N ASN A 66 9.33 -9.21 -9.41
CA ASN A 66 9.52 -10.64 -9.16
C ASN A 66 8.35 -11.25 -8.37
N ALA A 67 7.12 -10.91 -8.75
CA ALA A 67 5.89 -11.47 -8.18
C ALA A 67 5.80 -11.32 -6.64
N GLY A 68 6.20 -10.15 -6.13
CA GLY A 68 6.07 -9.79 -4.73
C GLY A 68 7.08 -10.43 -3.79
N VAL A 69 8.08 -11.14 -4.32
CA VAL A 69 9.19 -11.69 -3.53
C VAL A 69 10.02 -10.57 -2.91
N ASN A 70 10.32 -9.51 -3.67
CA ASN A 70 10.97 -8.29 -3.19
C ASN A 70 10.19 -7.05 -3.61
N TRP A 71 10.22 -6.02 -2.77
CA TRP A 71 9.54 -4.76 -3.02
C TRP A 71 10.51 -3.59 -2.93
N THR A 72 10.41 -2.68 -3.90
CA THR A 72 10.97 -1.34 -3.79
C THR A 72 9.88 -0.43 -3.25
N ILE A 73 10.16 0.28 -2.15
CA ILE A 73 9.16 1.10 -1.44
C ILE A 73 9.61 2.56 -1.42
N TYR A 74 8.67 3.44 -1.76
CA TYR A 74 8.77 4.88 -1.73
C TYR A 74 7.61 5.46 -0.90
N THR A 75 7.77 6.67 -0.37
CA THR A 75 6.75 7.44 0.38
C THR A 75 6.65 8.89 -0.09
N ASN A 76 7.20 9.20 -1.27
CA ASN A 76 7.22 10.54 -1.86
C ASN A 76 6.06 10.77 -2.84
N ALA A 77 5.30 9.74 -3.19
CA ALA A 77 4.23 9.82 -4.19
C ALA A 77 3.07 10.74 -3.75
N GLY A 78 2.86 10.92 -2.44
CA GLY A 78 1.88 11.86 -1.87
C GLY A 78 2.37 13.31 -1.73
N GLY A 79 3.62 13.61 -2.11
CA GLY A 79 4.29 14.87 -1.78
C GLY A 79 4.30 15.16 -0.27
N THR A 80 4.42 16.41 0.14
CA THR A 80 4.29 16.79 1.57
C THR A 80 2.98 17.50 1.80
N ASP A 81 2.26 17.08 2.82
CA ASP A 81 1.06 17.74 3.29
C ASP A 81 1.39 18.97 4.14
N GLN A 82 0.76 20.11 3.88
CA GLN A 82 1.10 21.34 4.60
C GLN A 82 0.60 21.39 6.06
N TYR A 83 -0.40 20.57 6.41
CA TYR A 83 -0.98 20.54 7.76
C TYR A 83 -0.47 19.36 8.58
N THR A 84 -0.37 18.17 7.98
CA THR A 84 0.14 16.99 8.70
C THR A 84 1.64 16.78 8.52
N ARG A 85 2.28 17.48 7.57
CA ARG A 85 3.70 17.28 7.18
C ARG A 85 4.05 15.86 6.71
N GLN A 86 3.04 15.04 6.44
CA GLN A 86 3.20 13.66 5.96
C GLN A 86 2.93 13.56 4.45
N GLY A 87 3.23 12.39 3.87
CA GLY A 87 2.73 12.06 2.54
C GLY A 87 1.20 12.07 2.49
N LYS A 88 0.60 12.68 1.47
CA LYS A 88 -0.86 12.63 1.30
C LYS A 88 -1.30 11.21 1.05
N ARG A 89 -2.47 10.85 1.57
CA ARG A 89 -3.12 9.56 1.30
C ARG A 89 -3.41 9.41 -0.19
N LEU A 90 -2.93 8.32 -0.78
CA LEU A 90 -3.22 7.92 -2.17
C LEU A 90 -4.38 6.93 -2.16
N LEU A 91 -5.38 7.15 -3.01
CA LEU A 91 -6.63 6.39 -3.03
C LEU A 91 -6.80 5.60 -4.34
N GLY A 92 -6.22 6.08 -5.44
CA GLY A 92 -6.27 5.43 -6.74
C GLY A 92 -5.02 5.68 -7.57
N GLY A 93 -4.85 4.89 -8.63
CA GLY A 93 -3.75 5.02 -9.55
C GLY A 93 -4.07 4.45 -10.93
N TRP A 94 -3.19 4.74 -11.89
CA TRP A 94 -3.21 4.14 -13.21
C TRP A 94 -1.79 4.07 -13.76
N PHE A 95 -1.33 2.89 -14.17
CA PHE A 95 0.01 2.69 -14.73
C PHE A 95 -0.11 2.21 -16.17
N PHE A 96 0.55 2.90 -17.09
CA PHE A 96 0.63 2.51 -18.51
C PHE A 96 1.68 1.41 -18.72
N ASN A 97 2.71 1.41 -17.88
CA ASN A 97 3.77 0.41 -17.79
C ASN A 97 4.47 0.59 -16.42
N MET A 98 5.45 -0.25 -16.09
CA MET A 98 6.15 -0.19 -14.78
C MET A 98 6.84 1.15 -14.50
N ASN A 99 7.21 1.91 -15.53
CA ASN A 99 7.94 3.17 -15.37
C ASN A 99 7.02 4.39 -15.35
N THR A 100 5.90 4.35 -16.08
CA THR A 100 5.03 5.50 -16.30
C THR A 100 3.64 5.27 -15.73
N GLY A 101 3.26 6.12 -14.77
CA GLY A 101 1.97 6.01 -14.11
C GLY A 101 1.58 7.27 -13.34
N LEU A 102 0.35 7.24 -12.83
CA LEU A 102 -0.31 8.31 -12.10
C LEU A 102 -0.86 7.74 -10.79
N VAL A 103 -0.88 8.57 -9.76
CA VAL A 103 -1.61 8.35 -8.51
C VAL A 103 -2.46 9.57 -8.19
N CYS A 104 -3.60 9.35 -7.54
CA CYS A 104 -4.45 10.40 -7.01
C CYS A 104 -4.86 10.11 -5.58
N GLY A 105 -5.30 11.13 -4.85
CA GLY A 105 -5.77 10.92 -3.49
C GLY A 105 -6.32 12.16 -2.80
N SER A 106 -6.02 12.24 -1.51
CA SER A 106 -6.56 13.29 -0.64
C SER A 106 -6.16 14.70 -1.09
N ARG A 107 -7.06 15.67 -0.85
CA ARG A 107 -6.82 17.10 -1.09
C ARG A 107 -6.49 17.48 -2.53
N GLY A 108 -7.16 16.85 -3.49
CA GLY A 108 -7.00 17.10 -4.91
C GLY A 108 -5.63 16.66 -5.43
N TRP A 109 -4.93 15.79 -4.70
CA TRP A 109 -3.58 15.39 -5.07
C TRP A 109 -3.58 14.52 -6.31
N ILE A 110 -2.76 14.89 -7.29
CA ILE A 110 -2.41 14.09 -8.46
C ILE A 110 -0.89 14.14 -8.59
N ALA A 111 -0.26 12.99 -8.79
CA ALA A 111 1.15 12.92 -9.11
C ALA A 111 1.42 11.91 -10.24
N ARG A 112 2.45 12.18 -11.03
CA ARG A 112 2.90 11.34 -12.15
C ARG A 112 4.35 10.95 -11.99
N THR A 113 4.68 9.74 -12.39
CA THR A 113 6.04 9.24 -12.48
C THR A 113 6.35 8.79 -13.91
N THR A 114 7.64 8.85 -14.28
CA THR A 114 8.19 8.31 -15.53
C THR A 114 9.38 7.37 -15.28
N ASN A 115 9.71 7.12 -14.00
CA ASN A 115 10.86 6.33 -13.58
C ASN A 115 10.47 5.31 -12.49
N GLY A 116 9.26 4.77 -12.57
CA GLY A 116 8.81 3.67 -11.70
C GLY A 116 8.64 4.06 -10.24
N GLY A 117 8.29 5.33 -10.01
CA GLY A 117 7.97 5.87 -8.69
C GLY A 117 9.16 6.37 -7.89
N ALA A 118 10.38 6.34 -8.45
CA ALA A 118 11.54 6.94 -7.80
C ALA A 118 11.35 8.46 -7.59
N ASN A 119 10.79 9.14 -8.61
CA ASN A 119 10.39 10.55 -8.52
C ASN A 119 8.94 10.73 -8.98
N TRP A 120 8.29 11.76 -8.43
CA TRP A 120 6.90 12.09 -8.68
C TRP A 120 6.72 13.60 -8.93
N ASP A 121 6.18 13.93 -10.09
CA ASP A 121 5.79 15.29 -10.47
C ASP A 121 4.35 15.54 -10.04
N SER A 122 4.12 16.60 -9.25
CA SER A 122 2.78 17.00 -8.86
C SER A 122 2.05 17.69 -10.00
N ILE A 123 0.81 17.29 -10.26
CA ILE A 123 -0.04 17.85 -11.31
C ILE A 123 -1.18 18.62 -10.67
N ALA A 124 -1.45 19.84 -11.15
CA ALA A 124 -2.57 20.64 -10.68
C ALA A 124 -3.91 20.00 -11.12
N ALA A 125 -4.77 19.68 -10.15
CA ALA A 125 -6.06 19.05 -10.40
C ALA A 125 -7.20 20.05 -10.68
N ALA A 126 -6.95 21.36 -10.56
CA ALA A 126 -7.95 22.44 -10.69
C ALA A 126 -9.22 22.23 -9.82
N VAL A 127 -9.06 21.66 -8.62
CA VAL A 127 -10.14 21.42 -7.64
C VAL A 127 -9.78 21.96 -6.25
N PRO A 128 -10.77 22.22 -5.37
CA PRO A 128 -10.51 22.62 -3.99
C PRO A 128 -9.68 21.58 -3.23
N ILE A 129 -8.86 22.06 -2.29
CA ILE A 129 -8.02 21.21 -1.43
C ILE A 129 -8.82 20.34 -0.44
N THR A 130 -10.14 20.51 -0.37
CA THR A 130 -11.05 19.67 0.43
C THR A 130 -11.51 18.43 -0.34
N THR A 131 -11.30 18.38 -1.66
CA THR A 131 -11.74 17.27 -2.51
C THR A 131 -10.81 16.08 -2.37
N ASN A 132 -11.33 14.88 -2.13
CA ASN A 132 -10.57 13.64 -2.29
C ASN A 132 -10.81 13.06 -3.68
N LEU A 133 -9.75 12.63 -4.37
CA LEU A 133 -9.80 11.96 -5.66
C LEU A 133 -9.68 10.45 -5.43
N GLU A 134 -10.68 9.69 -5.86
CA GLU A 134 -10.92 8.30 -5.42
C GLU A 134 -10.58 7.26 -6.49
N GLY A 135 -10.77 7.55 -7.78
CA GLY A 135 -10.53 6.58 -8.86
C GLY A 135 -9.94 7.24 -10.10
N ILE A 136 -9.05 6.52 -10.80
CA ILE A 136 -8.48 6.92 -12.10
C ILE A 136 -8.77 5.79 -13.10
N TYR A 137 -9.22 6.14 -14.30
CA TYR A 137 -9.45 5.18 -15.37
C TYR A 137 -9.06 5.78 -16.71
N PHE A 138 -8.25 5.06 -17.50
CA PHE A 138 -7.92 5.45 -18.87
C PHE A 138 -8.54 4.48 -19.87
N ILE A 139 -9.14 5.02 -20.93
CA ILE A 139 -9.70 4.23 -22.04
C ILE A 139 -8.66 3.95 -23.13
N ASN A 140 -7.55 4.71 -23.14
CA ASN A 140 -6.41 4.54 -24.03
C ASN A 140 -5.17 5.25 -23.44
N SER A 141 -4.06 5.31 -24.17
CA SER A 141 -2.80 5.90 -23.70
C SER A 141 -2.84 7.41 -23.42
N THR A 142 -3.88 8.12 -23.87
CA THR A 142 -3.96 9.59 -23.75
C THR A 142 -5.17 10.07 -22.96
N THR A 143 -6.29 9.37 -23.06
CA THR A 143 -7.57 9.83 -22.54
C THR A 143 -7.99 9.07 -21.30
N GLY A 144 -8.23 9.81 -20.23
CA GLY A 144 -8.61 9.24 -18.94
C GLY A 144 -9.43 10.19 -18.09
N PHE A 145 -9.96 9.63 -17.01
CA PHE A 145 -10.90 10.28 -16.12
C PHE A 145 -10.55 10.03 -14.66
N ILE A 146 -10.88 10.99 -13.79
CA ILE A 146 -10.75 10.85 -12.33
C ILE A 146 -12.10 11.18 -11.69
N SER A 147 -12.55 10.36 -10.75
CA SER A 147 -13.69 10.66 -9.88
C SER A 147 -13.25 11.05 -8.47
N GLY A 148 -14.11 11.76 -7.75
CA GLY A 148 -13.84 12.11 -6.37
C GLY A 148 -15.03 12.62 -5.58
N SER A 149 -14.71 13.28 -4.47
CA SER A 149 -15.69 13.93 -3.58
C SER A 149 -16.44 15.06 -4.28
N TYR A 150 -17.61 15.43 -3.75
CA TYR A 150 -18.42 16.54 -4.25
C TYR A 150 -18.77 16.44 -5.75
N GLY A 151 -19.07 15.24 -6.24
CA GLY A 151 -19.42 15.01 -7.64
C GLY A 151 -18.29 15.33 -8.64
N THR A 152 -17.05 15.42 -8.19
CA THR A 152 -15.90 15.78 -9.03
C THR A 152 -15.62 14.71 -10.09
N ILE A 153 -15.69 15.10 -11.36
CA ILE A 153 -15.13 14.33 -12.48
C ILE A 153 -14.07 15.19 -13.17
N LEU A 154 -12.88 14.65 -13.37
CA LEU A 154 -11.82 15.27 -14.18
C LEU A 154 -11.62 14.47 -15.46
N LYS A 155 -11.21 15.14 -16.54
CA LYS A 155 -10.82 14.53 -17.81
C LYS A 155 -9.45 15.00 -18.25
N SER A 156 -8.67 14.09 -18.81
CA SER A 156 -7.42 14.33 -19.50
C SER A 156 -7.52 13.81 -20.92
N THR A 157 -6.85 14.47 -21.86
CA THR A 157 -6.64 14.01 -23.25
C THR A 157 -5.16 13.92 -23.62
N ASN A 158 -4.25 14.06 -22.64
CA ASN A 158 -2.79 14.07 -22.85
C ASN A 158 -2.05 13.22 -21.81
N ALA A 159 -2.52 11.99 -21.58
CA ALA A 159 -1.90 11.00 -20.70
C ALA A 159 -1.78 11.45 -19.22
N GLY A 160 -2.70 12.29 -18.77
CA GLY A 160 -2.78 12.80 -17.41
C GLY A 160 -1.83 13.95 -17.11
N LEU A 161 -1.22 14.58 -18.12
CA LEU A 161 -0.37 15.77 -17.94
C LEU A 161 -1.18 16.99 -17.50
N THR A 162 -2.42 17.12 -17.96
CA THR A 162 -3.35 18.17 -17.52
C THR A 162 -4.75 17.62 -17.34
N TRP A 163 -5.49 18.17 -16.39
CA TRP A 163 -6.85 17.74 -16.04
C TRP A 163 -7.83 18.92 -16.09
N THR A 164 -8.99 18.68 -16.67
CA THR A 164 -10.11 19.65 -16.72
C THR A 164 -11.32 19.09 -15.99
N VAL A 165 -11.96 19.92 -15.17
CA VAL A 165 -13.20 19.55 -14.46
C VAL A 165 -14.37 19.43 -15.44
N ILE A 166 -15.14 18.35 -15.33
CA ILE A 166 -16.43 18.17 -16.00
C ILE A 166 -17.53 18.40 -14.96
N PRO A 167 -18.38 19.43 -15.12
CA PRO A 167 -19.51 19.67 -14.22
C PRO A 167 -20.52 18.52 -14.28
N THR A 168 -20.84 17.93 -13.12
CA THR A 168 -21.84 16.85 -13.00
C THR A 168 -23.16 17.32 -12.38
N GLY A 169 -23.14 18.43 -11.64
CA GLY A 169 -24.27 18.89 -10.82
C GLY A 169 -24.47 18.09 -9.53
N ILE A 170 -23.61 17.13 -9.22
CA ILE A 170 -23.68 16.29 -8.02
C ILE A 170 -22.83 16.89 -6.90
N THR A 171 -23.31 16.83 -5.65
CA THR A 171 -22.63 17.41 -4.47
C THR A 171 -22.11 16.37 -3.47
N THR A 172 -22.38 15.09 -3.71
CA THR A 172 -21.98 13.98 -2.84
C THR A 172 -20.76 13.26 -3.40
N SER A 173 -20.08 12.47 -2.57
CA SER A 173 -18.86 11.76 -3.00
C SER A 173 -19.15 10.58 -3.91
N MET A 174 -18.26 10.38 -4.87
CA MET A 174 -18.26 9.24 -5.79
C MET A 174 -17.12 8.29 -5.45
N GLY A 175 -17.35 6.99 -5.67
CA GLY A 175 -16.34 5.95 -5.62
C GLY A 175 -15.50 5.92 -6.90
N ARG A 176 -15.15 4.72 -7.35
CA ARG A 176 -14.40 4.52 -8.60
C ARG A 176 -15.21 4.93 -9.84
N ILE A 177 -14.48 5.14 -10.92
CA ILE A 177 -14.99 5.54 -12.23
C ILE A 177 -14.64 4.47 -13.27
N PHE A 178 -15.53 4.28 -14.23
CA PHE A 178 -15.34 3.39 -15.36
C PHE A 178 -15.80 4.08 -16.64
N ALA A 179 -15.15 3.79 -17.77
CA ALA A 179 -15.56 4.31 -19.07
C ALA A 179 -15.42 3.21 -20.12
N LEU A 180 -16.44 3.04 -20.96
CA LEU A 180 -16.38 2.13 -22.11
C LEU A 180 -15.65 2.81 -23.28
N ASP A 181 -15.86 4.11 -23.43
CA ASP A 181 -15.26 4.94 -24.45
C ASP A 181 -15.27 6.43 -24.00
N ILE A 182 -14.97 7.34 -24.93
CA ILE A 182 -14.89 8.77 -24.66
C ILE A 182 -16.24 9.42 -24.28
N ASN A 183 -17.34 8.80 -24.71
CA ASN A 183 -18.71 9.29 -24.57
C ASN A 183 -19.45 8.64 -23.40
N HIS A 184 -19.17 7.37 -23.13
CA HIS A 184 -19.85 6.52 -22.17
C HIS A 184 -19.05 6.33 -20.88
N ILE A 185 -19.39 7.13 -19.86
CA ILE A 185 -18.67 7.23 -18.59
C ILE A 185 -19.64 6.97 -17.44
N TYR A 186 -19.19 6.24 -16.43
CA TYR A 186 -19.97 5.72 -15.32
C TYR A 186 -19.24 5.96 -14.00
N ALA A 187 -19.93 6.54 -13.01
CA ALA A 187 -19.39 6.69 -11.66
C ALA A 187 -20.46 6.40 -10.61
N ALA A 188 -20.17 5.48 -9.70
CA ALA A 188 -21.06 5.14 -8.60
C ALA A 188 -20.79 6.06 -7.40
N GLY A 189 -21.84 6.43 -6.68
CA GLY A 189 -21.73 7.25 -5.47
C GLY A 189 -22.71 6.82 -4.38
N GLN A 190 -23.08 7.75 -3.51
CA GLN A 190 -23.98 7.47 -2.40
C GLN A 190 -25.44 7.29 -2.85
N ASN A 191 -25.81 6.04 -3.13
CA ASN A 191 -27.14 5.61 -3.60
C ASN A 191 -27.47 5.93 -5.05
N TYR A 192 -26.49 6.33 -5.88
CA TYR A 192 -26.71 6.59 -7.29
C TYR A 192 -25.56 6.07 -8.16
N LEU A 193 -25.87 5.94 -9.45
CA LEU A 193 -24.93 5.87 -10.55
C LEU A 193 -25.16 7.12 -11.40
N ILE A 194 -24.10 7.87 -11.68
CA ILE A 194 -24.15 8.86 -12.76
C ILE A 194 -23.61 8.25 -14.05
N THR A 195 -24.29 8.57 -15.15
CA THR A 195 -23.92 8.14 -16.50
C THR A 195 -23.95 9.30 -17.47
N THR A 196 -23.12 9.22 -18.51
CA THR A 196 -23.17 10.09 -19.68
C THR A 196 -23.03 9.22 -20.92
N SER A 197 -23.63 9.64 -22.03
CA SER A 197 -23.44 9.08 -23.37
C SER A 197 -22.88 10.10 -24.37
N ASN A 198 -22.49 11.29 -23.90
CA ASN A 198 -21.97 12.38 -24.72
C ASN A 198 -20.69 13.02 -24.13
N GLY A 199 -19.91 12.22 -23.41
CA GLY A 199 -18.58 12.61 -22.93
C GLY A 199 -18.58 13.62 -21.80
N GLY A 200 -19.67 13.68 -21.03
CA GLY A 200 -19.83 14.51 -19.85
C GLY A 200 -20.47 15.87 -20.10
N VAL A 201 -21.04 16.10 -21.29
CA VAL A 201 -21.82 17.32 -21.56
C VAL A 201 -23.13 17.30 -20.76
N ASN A 202 -23.80 16.14 -20.69
CA ASN A 202 -24.97 15.94 -19.85
C ASN A 202 -24.79 14.67 -19.00
N TRP A 203 -25.26 14.72 -17.76
CA TRP A 203 -25.23 13.58 -16.85
C TRP A 203 -26.64 13.16 -16.46
N ILE A 204 -26.86 11.85 -16.42
CA ILE A 204 -28.08 11.22 -15.92
C ILE A 204 -27.73 10.57 -14.58
N SER A 205 -28.52 10.84 -13.54
CA SER A 205 -28.36 10.24 -12.22
C SER A 205 -29.49 9.26 -11.94
N ASN A 206 -29.16 7.96 -11.87
CA ASN A 206 -30.10 6.91 -11.53
C ASN A 206 -29.83 6.38 -10.11
N THR A 207 -30.90 6.10 -9.35
CA THR A 207 -30.75 5.56 -8.00
C THR A 207 -30.33 4.09 -8.04
N THR A 208 -29.26 3.75 -7.33
CA THR A 208 -28.81 2.37 -7.11
C THR A 208 -29.34 1.82 -5.78
N GLN A 209 -29.76 2.70 -4.85
CA GLN A 209 -30.06 2.35 -3.45
C GLN A 209 -28.93 1.53 -2.79
N LEU A 210 -27.68 1.86 -3.12
CA LEU A 210 -26.48 1.23 -2.60
C LEU A 210 -25.41 2.30 -2.37
N TYR A 211 -24.72 2.25 -1.23
CA TYR A 211 -23.50 3.06 -1.07
C TYR A 211 -22.38 2.46 -1.92
N GLY A 212 -22.31 2.88 -3.19
CA GLY A 212 -21.44 2.31 -4.21
C GLY A 212 -19.98 2.68 -3.99
N LYS A 213 -19.10 1.69 -4.14
CA LYS A 213 -17.63 1.85 -4.03
C LYS A 213 -16.93 1.66 -5.36
N ASP A 214 -17.39 0.71 -6.15
CA ASP A 214 -16.83 0.42 -7.47
C ASP A 214 -17.93 0.16 -8.50
N VAL A 215 -17.59 0.35 -9.76
CA VAL A 215 -18.47 0.19 -10.91
C VAL A 215 -17.71 -0.47 -12.06
N TYR A 216 -18.37 -1.42 -12.73
CA TYR A 216 -17.81 -2.11 -13.89
C TYR A 216 -18.91 -2.32 -14.94
N PHE A 217 -18.65 -1.97 -16.20
CA PHE A 217 -19.57 -2.23 -17.31
C PHE A 217 -18.94 -3.17 -18.33
N LEU A 218 -19.67 -4.21 -18.72
CA LEU A 218 -19.28 -5.14 -19.77
C LEU A 218 -19.53 -4.54 -21.16
N ASN A 219 -20.62 -3.79 -21.28
CA ASN A 219 -21.06 -3.08 -22.46
C ASN A 219 -22.04 -1.97 -22.05
N TYR A 220 -22.62 -1.25 -23.00
CA TYR A 220 -23.51 -0.11 -22.72
C TYR A 220 -24.75 -0.46 -21.88
N ASN A 221 -25.18 -1.72 -21.88
CA ASN A 221 -26.39 -2.18 -21.22
C ASN A 221 -26.09 -2.92 -19.91
N THR A 222 -25.07 -3.76 -19.91
CA THR A 222 -24.77 -4.68 -18.81
C THR A 222 -23.65 -4.14 -17.93
N GLY A 223 -23.96 -3.89 -16.66
CA GLY A 223 -23.00 -3.37 -15.69
C GLY A 223 -23.31 -3.72 -14.24
N PHE A 224 -22.34 -3.45 -13.37
CA PHE A 224 -22.33 -3.86 -11.98
C PHE A 224 -21.89 -2.71 -11.09
N VAL A 225 -22.46 -2.63 -9.89
CA VAL A 225 -22.00 -1.76 -8.80
C VAL A 225 -21.87 -2.60 -7.53
N CYS A 226 -20.79 -2.43 -6.77
CA CYS A 226 -20.60 -3.05 -5.46
C CYS A 226 -20.53 -2.00 -4.35
N GLY A 227 -20.79 -2.41 -3.10
CA GLY A 227 -20.74 -1.49 -1.98
C GLY A 227 -21.14 -2.06 -0.63
N SER A 228 -21.87 -1.26 0.15
CA SER A 228 -22.28 -1.59 1.52
C SER A 228 -23.04 -2.91 1.65
N GLY A 229 -22.80 -3.65 2.74
CA GLY A 229 -23.57 -4.84 3.10
C GLY A 229 -23.33 -6.05 2.17
N GLY A 230 -22.14 -6.17 1.58
CA GLY A 230 -21.76 -7.31 0.73
C GLY A 230 -22.51 -7.35 -0.60
N MET A 231 -23.14 -6.25 -0.98
CA MET A 231 -24.06 -6.20 -2.11
C MET A 231 -23.31 -5.93 -3.41
N VAL A 232 -23.63 -6.72 -4.43
CA VAL A 232 -23.43 -6.37 -5.84
C VAL A 232 -24.80 -6.19 -6.47
N LYS A 233 -24.96 -5.17 -7.31
CA LYS A 233 -26.17 -4.98 -8.12
C LYS A 233 -25.82 -5.04 -9.60
N LEU A 234 -26.68 -5.68 -10.38
CA LEU A 234 -26.59 -5.84 -11.83
C LEU A 234 -27.60 -4.90 -12.51
N THR A 235 -27.19 -4.26 -13.59
CA THR A 235 -28.08 -3.64 -14.57
C THR A 235 -27.91 -4.32 -15.92
N THR A 236 -28.99 -4.41 -16.69
CA THR A 236 -28.99 -4.88 -18.09
C THR A 236 -29.58 -3.83 -19.05
N ASN A 237 -29.74 -2.60 -18.56
CA ASN A 237 -30.31 -1.47 -19.30
C ASN A 237 -29.56 -0.16 -19.03
N GLY A 238 -28.24 -0.22 -18.87
CA GLY A 238 -27.38 0.96 -18.79
C GLY A 238 -27.49 1.73 -17.47
N GLY A 239 -27.96 1.08 -16.40
CA GLY A 239 -28.07 1.65 -15.06
C GLY A 239 -29.43 2.28 -14.74
N ALA A 240 -30.42 2.16 -15.63
CA ALA A 240 -31.77 2.66 -15.37
C ALA A 240 -32.49 1.84 -14.27
N ASN A 241 -32.32 0.52 -14.28
CA ASN A 241 -32.83 -0.40 -13.24
C ASN A 241 -31.73 -1.31 -12.71
N TRP A 242 -31.91 -1.78 -11.46
CA TRP A 242 -30.93 -2.59 -10.74
C TRP A 242 -31.55 -3.85 -10.12
N ILE A 243 -30.86 -4.97 -10.27
CA ILE A 243 -31.18 -6.28 -9.71
C ILE A 243 -30.15 -6.59 -8.63
N ASN A 244 -30.61 -6.97 -7.43
CA ASN A 244 -29.72 -7.38 -6.34
C ASN A 244 -29.08 -8.74 -6.64
N LYS A 245 -27.75 -8.81 -6.51
CA LYS A 245 -26.93 -10.02 -6.67
C LYS A 245 -26.02 -10.19 -5.44
N PRO A 246 -26.59 -10.44 -4.24
CA PRO A 246 -25.82 -10.47 -3.00
C PRO A 246 -24.75 -11.57 -3.02
N THR A 247 -23.56 -11.26 -2.51
CA THR A 247 -22.46 -12.25 -2.37
C THR A 247 -22.62 -13.16 -1.16
N GLY A 248 -23.55 -12.82 -0.25
CA GLY A 248 -23.67 -13.44 1.08
C GLY A 248 -22.80 -12.80 2.16
N SER A 249 -21.88 -11.90 1.80
CA SER A 249 -21.13 -11.10 2.76
C SER A 249 -22.02 -10.09 3.50
N LYS A 250 -21.66 -9.77 4.75
CA LYS A 250 -22.24 -8.65 5.52
C LYS A 250 -21.37 -7.39 5.50
N TYR A 251 -20.18 -7.48 4.92
CA TYR A 251 -19.15 -6.45 4.95
C TYR A 251 -19.08 -5.67 3.62
N ILE A 252 -18.51 -4.48 3.65
CA ILE A 252 -18.45 -3.59 2.47
C ILE A 252 -17.55 -4.21 1.38
N LEU A 253 -18.01 -4.18 0.13
CA LEU A 253 -17.20 -4.47 -1.06
C LEU A 253 -16.63 -3.16 -1.61
N TYR A 254 -15.32 -3.14 -1.88
CA TYR A 254 -14.60 -1.95 -2.34
C TYR A 254 -14.13 -2.02 -3.78
N SER A 255 -14.10 -3.22 -4.36
CA SER A 255 -13.56 -3.42 -5.70
C SER A 255 -14.34 -4.44 -6.50
N LEU A 256 -14.48 -4.16 -7.79
CA LEU A 256 -14.96 -5.06 -8.83
C LEU A 256 -13.88 -5.21 -9.89
N TYR A 257 -13.76 -6.43 -10.44
CA TYR A 257 -12.92 -6.66 -11.60
C TYR A 257 -13.61 -7.66 -12.53
N GLY A 258 -13.78 -7.29 -13.80
CA GLY A 258 -14.27 -8.22 -14.83
C GLY A 258 -13.12 -8.73 -15.68
N ASP A 259 -12.87 -10.03 -15.63
CA ASP A 259 -12.07 -10.75 -16.61
C ASP A 259 -12.99 -11.25 -17.71
N VAL A 260 -12.93 -10.57 -18.84
CA VAL A 260 -13.65 -10.97 -20.05
C VAL A 260 -12.64 -11.78 -20.85
N SER A 261 -12.87 -13.10 -20.95
CA SER A 261 -12.30 -13.84 -22.07
C SER A 261 -12.86 -13.16 -23.32
N SER A 262 -12.04 -12.34 -23.99
CA SER A 262 -12.47 -11.61 -25.16
C SER A 262 -13.18 -12.57 -26.11
N SER A 263 -14.31 -12.14 -26.65
CA SER A 263 -14.74 -12.56 -27.99
C SER A 263 -13.50 -12.48 -28.88
N GLY A 264 -12.87 -13.63 -29.12
CA GLY A 264 -11.70 -13.71 -29.96
C GLY A 264 -12.11 -13.40 -31.39
N SER A 265 -11.20 -12.78 -32.14
CA SER A 265 -11.24 -12.95 -33.58
C SER A 265 -11.11 -14.46 -33.84
N SER A 266 -12.14 -15.11 -34.37
CA SER A 266 -12.04 -16.54 -34.73
C SER A 266 -11.24 -16.73 -36.02
N PHE A 267 -10.97 -15.63 -36.71
CA PHE A 267 -10.22 -15.58 -37.96
C PHE A 267 -9.62 -14.18 -38.12
N PHE A 268 -8.30 -14.08 -38.26
CA PHE A 268 -7.58 -12.83 -38.54
C PHE A 268 -6.63 -13.03 -39.72
N GLU A 269 -6.62 -12.09 -40.65
CA GLU A 269 -5.65 -12.01 -41.74
C GLU A 269 -5.20 -10.56 -41.93
N GLY A 270 -3.91 -10.29 -41.68
CA GLY A 270 -3.24 -9.02 -41.95
C GLY A 270 -2.36 -9.04 -43.21
N PHE A 271 -2.29 -10.15 -43.94
CA PHE A 271 -1.45 -10.34 -45.13
C PHE A 271 0.06 -10.19 -44.87
N ASP A 272 0.50 -10.55 -43.67
CA ASP A 272 1.90 -10.44 -43.25
C ASP A 272 2.81 -11.49 -43.89
N SER A 273 2.26 -12.63 -44.31
CA SER A 273 2.98 -13.71 -44.98
C SER A 273 3.55 -13.27 -46.33
N ILE A 274 4.79 -13.66 -46.65
CA ILE A 274 5.39 -13.40 -47.97
C ILE A 274 4.70 -14.13 -49.14
N ILE A 275 3.82 -15.10 -48.86
CA ILE A 275 3.05 -15.85 -49.86
C ILE A 275 1.70 -15.18 -50.07
N PHE A 276 1.38 -14.83 -51.32
CA PHE A 276 0.10 -14.23 -51.69
C PHE A 276 -0.57 -14.96 -52.87
N PRO A 277 -1.89 -15.19 -52.84
CA PRO A 277 -2.76 -15.00 -51.68
C PRO A 277 -2.38 -15.97 -50.55
N PRO A 278 -2.68 -15.67 -49.27
CA PRO A 278 -2.37 -16.56 -48.16
C PRO A 278 -3.02 -17.94 -48.31
N ALA A 279 -2.57 -18.93 -47.56
CA ALA A 279 -3.11 -20.29 -47.66
C ALA A 279 -4.64 -20.31 -47.49
N GLY A 280 -5.35 -20.92 -48.44
CA GLY A 280 -6.81 -21.01 -48.46
C GLY A 280 -7.54 -19.79 -49.03
N TRP A 281 -6.85 -18.67 -49.26
CA TRP A 281 -7.39 -17.53 -49.99
C TRP A 281 -7.29 -17.74 -51.50
N LYS A 282 -8.14 -17.04 -52.24
CA LYS A 282 -8.16 -17.09 -53.71
C LYS A 282 -8.27 -15.68 -54.29
N ALA A 283 -7.26 -15.26 -55.02
CA ALA A 283 -7.32 -14.07 -55.86
C ALA A 283 -7.80 -14.47 -57.27
N VAL A 284 -8.78 -13.75 -57.83
CA VAL A 284 -9.30 -14.01 -59.17
C VAL A 284 -9.41 -12.70 -59.95
N ASN A 285 -8.70 -12.64 -61.07
CA ASN A 285 -8.85 -11.60 -62.07
C ASN A 285 -9.75 -12.12 -63.19
N VAL A 286 -10.85 -11.41 -63.50
CA VAL A 286 -11.88 -11.92 -64.43
C VAL A 286 -11.51 -11.68 -65.89
N PHE A 287 -10.83 -10.58 -66.21
CA PHE A 287 -10.57 -10.16 -67.59
C PHE A 287 -9.18 -10.54 -68.11
N GLY A 288 -8.35 -11.18 -67.29
CA GLY A 288 -7.01 -11.65 -67.64
C GLY A 288 -6.00 -10.52 -67.90
N ASN A 289 -6.25 -9.31 -67.40
CA ASN A 289 -5.29 -8.21 -67.51
C ASN A 289 -4.13 -8.41 -66.51
N SER A 290 -3.05 -7.62 -66.64
CA SER A 290 -1.80 -7.82 -65.90
C SER A 290 -1.85 -7.38 -64.43
N THR A 291 -3.01 -6.98 -63.95
CA THR A 291 -3.27 -6.35 -62.66
C THR A 291 -4.12 -7.30 -61.83
N TYR A 292 -3.70 -7.58 -60.61
CA TYR A 292 -4.36 -8.54 -59.72
C TYR A 292 -4.02 -8.20 -58.28
N TRP A 293 -4.82 -8.70 -57.34
CA TRP A 293 -4.50 -8.60 -55.93
C TRP A 293 -3.11 -9.18 -55.65
N VAL A 294 -2.26 -8.40 -54.99
CA VAL A 294 -0.92 -8.78 -54.55
C VAL A 294 -0.71 -8.38 -53.10
N ARG A 295 0.36 -8.88 -52.50
CA ARG A 295 0.86 -8.36 -51.24
C ARG A 295 1.75 -7.15 -51.47
N THR A 296 1.62 -6.14 -50.63
CA THR A 296 2.57 -5.03 -50.55
C THR A 296 3.05 -4.82 -49.11
N THR A 297 4.23 -4.21 -48.96
CA THR A 297 4.73 -3.68 -47.68
C THR A 297 4.59 -2.15 -47.62
N ALA A 298 4.00 -1.55 -48.65
CA ALA A 298 3.73 -0.11 -48.71
C ALA A 298 2.43 0.19 -47.95
N PHE A 299 2.54 1.05 -46.94
CA PHE A 299 1.42 1.56 -46.14
C PHE A 299 0.55 0.53 -45.38
N PRO A 300 1.07 -0.60 -44.86
CA PRO A 300 0.23 -1.54 -44.10
C PRO A 300 -0.39 -0.82 -42.89
N HIS A 301 -1.65 -1.14 -42.58
CA HIS A 301 -2.26 -0.70 -41.32
C HIS A 301 -1.58 -1.42 -40.15
N SER A 302 -1.38 -2.74 -40.29
CA SER A 302 -0.62 -3.57 -39.35
C SER A 302 0.61 -4.14 -40.06
N PRO A 303 1.84 -3.68 -39.75
CA PRO A 303 3.05 -4.21 -40.39
C PRO A 303 3.25 -5.71 -40.12
N PRO A 304 3.93 -6.48 -41.01
CA PRO A 304 4.71 -6.02 -42.18
C PRO A 304 4.01 -5.94 -43.55
N GLY A 305 2.76 -6.35 -43.73
CA GLY A 305 2.14 -6.40 -45.08
C GLY A 305 0.69 -5.97 -45.13
N CYS A 306 0.15 -5.79 -46.33
CA CYS A 306 -1.29 -5.70 -46.58
C CYS A 306 -1.61 -6.22 -48.00
N ALA A 307 -2.89 -6.49 -48.27
CA ALA A 307 -3.34 -6.78 -49.63
C ALA A 307 -3.49 -5.47 -50.41
N TRP A 308 -3.10 -5.48 -51.68
CA TRP A 308 -3.15 -4.31 -52.55
C TRP A 308 -3.51 -4.73 -53.97
N ILE A 309 -4.31 -3.92 -54.64
CA ILE A 309 -4.50 -3.97 -56.08
C ILE A 309 -4.20 -2.59 -56.65
N THR A 310 -3.41 -2.55 -57.71
CA THR A 310 -2.98 -1.31 -58.38
C THR A 310 -4.03 -0.80 -59.35
N TYR A 311 -3.89 0.46 -59.73
CA TYR A 311 -4.56 1.11 -60.86
C TYR A 311 -4.80 0.22 -62.10
N GLU A 312 -6.05 0.23 -62.62
CA GLU A 312 -6.39 -0.28 -63.95
C GLU A 312 -7.03 0.79 -64.86
N SER A 313 -6.68 0.77 -66.15
CA SER A 313 -7.15 1.75 -67.15
C SER A 313 -8.16 1.17 -68.16
N ASP A 314 -9.01 0.22 -67.76
CA ASP A 314 -10.05 -0.34 -68.65
C ASP A 314 -11.37 0.44 -68.52
N THR A 315 -11.51 1.48 -69.35
CA THR A 315 -12.71 2.33 -69.37
C THR A 315 -13.95 1.66 -69.99
N VAL A 316 -13.85 0.42 -70.48
CA VAL A 316 -14.94 -0.28 -71.17
C VAL A 316 -15.58 -1.35 -70.28
N ASN A 317 -14.78 -2.20 -69.63
CA ASN A 317 -15.31 -3.26 -68.76
C ASN A 317 -15.11 -2.99 -67.25
N GLY A 318 -14.16 -2.10 -66.94
CA GLY A 318 -13.59 -1.93 -65.61
C GLY A 318 -12.78 -3.17 -65.17
N GLY A 319 -11.66 -2.96 -64.49
CA GLY A 319 -10.98 -4.02 -63.76
C GLY A 319 -11.94 -4.75 -62.85
N LEU A 320 -11.94 -6.08 -62.87
CA LEU A 320 -12.88 -6.87 -62.08
C LEU A 320 -12.15 -7.99 -61.34
N ASP A 321 -11.90 -7.71 -60.07
CA ASP A 321 -10.97 -8.47 -59.26
C ASP A 321 -11.56 -8.88 -57.94
N TRP A 322 -11.29 -10.11 -57.56
CA TRP A 322 -11.82 -10.71 -56.35
C TRP A 322 -10.68 -11.19 -55.46
N LEU A 323 -10.76 -10.85 -54.18
CA LEU A 323 -10.02 -11.52 -53.13
C LEU A 323 -11.01 -12.28 -52.24
N ILE A 324 -10.89 -13.60 -52.22
CA ILE A 324 -11.86 -14.51 -51.58
C ILE A 324 -11.22 -15.18 -50.38
N THR A 325 -11.89 -15.12 -49.23
CA THR A 325 -11.48 -15.77 -47.98
C THR A 325 -11.47 -17.30 -48.09
N PRO A 326 -10.79 -18.00 -47.17
CA PRO A 326 -11.11 -19.40 -46.86
C PRO A 326 -12.57 -19.56 -46.40
N LYS A 327 -13.01 -20.80 -46.24
CA LYS A 327 -14.32 -21.10 -45.65
C LYS A 327 -14.35 -20.68 -44.17
N LEU A 328 -15.32 -19.85 -43.80
CA LEU A 328 -15.52 -19.32 -42.44
C LEU A 328 -16.83 -19.85 -41.84
N SER A 329 -16.82 -20.25 -40.57
CA SER A 329 -18.02 -20.66 -39.83
C SER A 329 -18.61 -19.49 -39.07
N ILE A 330 -19.90 -19.19 -39.28
CA ILE A 330 -20.55 -17.99 -38.74
C ILE A 330 -21.50 -18.35 -37.60
N ASN A 331 -21.34 -17.69 -36.46
CA ASN A 331 -22.24 -17.78 -35.30
C ASN A 331 -23.20 -16.58 -35.25
N THR A 332 -24.24 -16.70 -34.44
CA THR A 332 -25.15 -15.60 -34.14
C THR A 332 -24.39 -14.45 -33.48
N GLY A 333 -24.51 -13.23 -34.02
CA GLY A 333 -23.86 -12.03 -33.51
C GLY A 333 -22.51 -11.71 -34.15
N ASP A 334 -21.98 -12.60 -35.00
CA ASP A 334 -20.68 -12.41 -35.64
C ASP A 334 -20.65 -11.18 -36.56
N THR A 335 -19.51 -10.50 -36.58
CA THR A 335 -19.27 -9.29 -37.37
C THR A 335 -17.97 -9.44 -38.15
N LEU A 336 -18.01 -9.15 -39.46
CA LEU A 336 -16.82 -8.97 -40.28
C LEU A 336 -16.25 -7.59 -40.01
N GLU A 337 -14.97 -7.49 -39.68
CA GLU A 337 -14.22 -6.24 -39.61
C GLU A 337 -13.05 -6.25 -40.58
N PHE A 338 -12.74 -5.11 -41.19
CA PHE A 338 -11.55 -4.93 -42.02
C PHE A 338 -11.17 -3.45 -42.15
N ARG A 339 -9.95 -3.20 -42.61
CA ARG A 339 -9.40 -1.88 -42.91
C ARG A 339 -9.29 -1.70 -44.42
N LEU A 340 -9.70 -0.54 -44.92
CA LEU A 340 -9.62 -0.16 -46.32
C LEU A 340 -9.01 1.23 -46.45
N LYS A 341 -8.13 1.41 -47.43
CA LYS A 341 -7.56 2.69 -47.82
C LYS A 341 -7.37 2.74 -49.35
N PRO A 342 -7.94 3.71 -50.06
CA PRO A 342 -7.66 3.93 -51.47
C PRO A 342 -6.24 4.43 -51.70
N GLU A 343 -5.71 4.15 -52.89
CA GLU A 343 -4.43 4.67 -53.37
C GLU A 343 -4.56 6.17 -53.71
N TYR A 344 -5.63 6.54 -54.41
CA TYR A 344 -5.97 7.93 -54.75
C TYR A 344 -7.46 8.21 -54.47
N THR A 345 -7.91 9.44 -54.71
CA THR A 345 -9.32 9.85 -54.61
C THR A 345 -9.67 10.82 -55.72
N GLY A 346 -10.89 10.71 -56.26
CA GLY A 346 -11.47 11.68 -57.20
C GLY A 346 -11.59 11.17 -58.63
N TYR A 347 -11.56 9.85 -58.81
CA TYR A 347 -11.74 9.18 -60.11
C TYR A 347 -12.95 8.23 -60.02
N PRO A 348 -14.17 8.71 -60.33
CA PRO A 348 -15.38 7.88 -60.31
C PRO A 348 -15.61 7.21 -61.67
N PRO A 349 -16.16 5.98 -61.76
CA PRO A 349 -16.90 5.28 -60.70
C PRO A 349 -16.24 3.99 -60.14
N ASP A 350 -15.28 4.10 -59.22
CA ASP A 350 -14.68 2.92 -58.58
C ASP A 350 -15.49 2.39 -57.38
N SER A 351 -15.41 1.09 -57.13
CA SER A 351 -16.21 0.44 -56.08
C SER A 351 -15.58 -0.80 -55.45
N LEU A 352 -15.87 -0.99 -54.17
CA LEU A 352 -15.65 -2.24 -53.45
C LEU A 352 -16.99 -2.82 -53.01
N CYS A 353 -17.26 -4.06 -53.44
CA CYS A 353 -18.47 -4.80 -53.11
C CYS A 353 -18.10 -6.05 -52.33
N VAL A 354 -18.54 -6.16 -51.07
CA VAL A 354 -18.32 -7.36 -50.27
C VAL A 354 -19.52 -8.29 -50.46
N ARG A 355 -19.24 -9.49 -50.95
CA ARG A 355 -20.24 -10.51 -51.26
C ARG A 355 -19.99 -11.82 -50.55
N VAL A 356 -21.05 -12.62 -50.39
CA VAL A 356 -21.02 -13.88 -49.67
C VAL A 356 -21.51 -15.02 -50.55
N SER A 357 -20.80 -16.15 -50.49
CA SER A 357 -21.18 -17.44 -51.06
C SER A 357 -21.31 -18.48 -49.94
N THR A 358 -22.36 -19.29 -49.94
CA THR A 358 -22.59 -20.35 -48.94
C THR A 358 -22.18 -21.74 -49.43
N THR A 359 -21.77 -21.87 -50.70
CA THR A 359 -21.51 -23.17 -51.35
C THR A 359 -20.03 -23.39 -51.66
N ASP A 360 -19.44 -22.49 -52.44
CA ASP A 360 -18.12 -22.66 -53.06
C ASP A 360 -17.46 -21.31 -53.43
N THR A 361 -16.30 -21.37 -54.09
CA THR A 361 -15.51 -20.20 -54.52
C THR A 361 -15.67 -19.85 -56.00
N ALA A 362 -16.73 -20.34 -56.68
CA ALA A 362 -17.08 -19.89 -58.02
C ALA A 362 -17.72 -18.50 -57.96
N LEU A 363 -17.33 -17.60 -58.87
CA LEU A 363 -17.78 -16.20 -58.82
C LEU A 363 -19.31 -16.05 -58.93
N THR A 364 -19.98 -16.97 -59.62
CA THR A 364 -21.44 -17.03 -59.74
C THR A 364 -22.16 -17.34 -58.43
N SER A 365 -21.46 -17.94 -57.45
CA SER A 365 -22.02 -18.35 -56.16
C SER A 365 -22.06 -17.19 -55.15
N PHE A 366 -21.33 -16.09 -55.39
CA PHE A 366 -21.33 -14.88 -54.57
C PHE A 366 -22.55 -13.98 -54.84
N THR A 367 -23.73 -14.50 -54.52
CA THR A 367 -25.02 -13.88 -54.86
C THR A 367 -25.48 -12.82 -53.86
N THR A 368 -25.05 -12.92 -52.58
CA THR A 368 -25.51 -12.00 -51.53
C THR A 368 -24.51 -10.87 -51.31
N ARG A 369 -24.97 -9.61 -51.37
CA ARG A 369 -24.15 -8.42 -51.10
C ARG A 369 -24.36 -7.94 -49.67
N ILE A 370 -23.29 -7.83 -48.90
CA ILE A 370 -23.32 -7.40 -47.49
C ILE A 370 -22.74 -6.01 -47.28
N LEU A 371 -21.93 -5.52 -48.22
CA LEU A 371 -21.43 -4.15 -48.24
C LEU A 371 -21.24 -3.68 -49.69
N TYR A 372 -21.50 -2.41 -49.94
CA TYR A 372 -21.21 -1.75 -51.20
C TYR A 372 -20.66 -0.36 -50.92
N LEU A 373 -19.44 -0.11 -51.37
CA LEU A 373 -18.75 1.16 -51.28
C LEU A 373 -18.48 1.63 -52.71
N ALA A 374 -18.84 2.87 -53.03
CA ALA A 374 -18.50 3.51 -54.29
C ALA A 374 -18.21 4.99 -54.05
N GLU A 375 -17.45 5.65 -54.92
CA GLU A 375 -17.20 7.09 -54.78
C GLU A 375 -18.53 7.88 -54.64
N GLY A 376 -18.64 8.69 -53.59
CA GLY A 376 -19.89 9.39 -53.21
C GLY A 376 -20.87 8.56 -52.36
N ALA A 377 -20.58 7.30 -52.07
CA ALA A 377 -21.40 6.38 -51.29
C ALA A 377 -20.55 5.47 -50.38
N GLY A 378 -20.01 6.04 -49.29
CA GLY A 378 -19.33 5.31 -48.22
C GLY A 378 -17.89 4.85 -48.53
N TYR A 379 -17.36 5.15 -49.71
CA TYR A 379 -15.96 4.93 -50.07
C TYR A 379 -15.08 5.95 -49.34
N PRO A 380 -13.99 5.55 -48.67
CA PRO A 380 -13.22 6.43 -47.80
C PRO A 380 -12.24 7.28 -48.61
N ASP A 381 -11.64 8.30 -47.98
CA ASP A 381 -10.58 9.08 -48.62
C ASP A 381 -9.22 8.35 -48.59
N SER A 382 -8.28 8.79 -49.43
CA SER A 382 -6.94 8.19 -49.55
C SER A 382 -5.96 8.59 -48.44
N THR A 383 -6.37 9.46 -47.49
CA THR A 383 -5.47 10.04 -46.49
C THR A 383 -5.32 9.18 -45.23
N ALA A 384 -6.30 8.30 -44.94
CA ALA A 384 -6.29 7.46 -43.75
C ALA A 384 -6.96 6.09 -43.98
N TRP A 385 -6.54 5.11 -43.18
CA TRP A 385 -7.19 3.81 -43.10
C TRP A 385 -8.56 3.91 -42.42
N THR A 386 -9.59 3.43 -43.10
CA THR A 386 -10.97 3.40 -42.56
C THR A 386 -11.35 1.99 -42.12
N LYS A 387 -11.96 1.87 -40.94
CA LYS A 387 -12.52 0.61 -40.44
C LYS A 387 -13.94 0.42 -40.93
N TYR A 388 -14.23 -0.77 -41.46
CA TYR A 388 -15.59 -1.22 -41.74
C TYR A 388 -15.94 -2.38 -40.81
N SER A 389 -17.18 -2.37 -40.29
CA SER A 389 -17.75 -3.43 -39.47
C SER A 389 -19.13 -3.80 -40.04
N VAL A 390 -19.30 -5.06 -40.46
CA VAL A 390 -20.50 -5.55 -41.17
C VAL A 390 -21.06 -6.77 -40.45
N SER A 391 -22.34 -6.73 -40.06
CA SER A 391 -22.99 -7.86 -39.40
C SER A 391 -23.15 -9.05 -40.35
N LEU A 392 -22.85 -10.26 -39.86
CA LEU A 392 -23.04 -11.52 -40.59
C LEU A 392 -24.24 -12.34 -40.07
N ASN A 393 -25.14 -11.73 -39.30
CA ASN A 393 -26.25 -12.41 -38.64
C ASN A 393 -27.18 -13.18 -39.60
N SER A 394 -27.32 -12.73 -40.85
CA SER A 394 -28.10 -13.43 -41.88
C SER A 394 -27.52 -14.80 -42.26
N PHE A 395 -26.28 -15.09 -41.87
CA PHE A 395 -25.57 -16.34 -42.15
C PHE A 395 -25.28 -17.15 -40.87
N ALA A 396 -25.88 -16.79 -39.74
CA ALA A 396 -25.68 -17.51 -38.47
C ALA A 396 -25.97 -19.02 -38.65
N GLY A 397 -25.04 -19.86 -38.18
CA GLY A 397 -25.08 -21.31 -38.30
C GLY A 397 -24.59 -21.87 -39.64
N GLN A 398 -24.09 -21.03 -40.56
CA GLN A 398 -23.64 -21.46 -41.89
C GLN A 398 -22.12 -21.35 -42.04
N ASN A 399 -21.59 -22.13 -42.99
CA ASN A 399 -20.22 -21.96 -43.48
C ASN A 399 -20.26 -21.12 -44.77
N ILE A 400 -19.50 -20.03 -44.81
CA ILE A 400 -19.52 -19.08 -45.93
C ILE A 400 -18.12 -18.79 -46.46
N TYR A 401 -18.05 -18.25 -47.67
CA TYR A 401 -16.88 -17.56 -48.22
C TYR A 401 -17.25 -16.09 -48.41
N ILE A 402 -16.31 -15.19 -48.14
CA ILE A 402 -16.48 -13.75 -48.33
C ILE A 402 -15.57 -13.32 -49.47
N GLY A 403 -16.13 -12.60 -50.44
CA GLY A 403 -15.43 -12.09 -51.61
C GLY A 403 -15.40 -10.58 -51.58
N PHE A 404 -14.20 -10.01 -51.58
CA PHE A 404 -13.94 -8.59 -51.79
C PHE A 404 -13.83 -8.36 -53.30
N LYS A 405 -14.94 -7.95 -53.90
CA LYS A 405 -15.04 -7.64 -55.34
C LYS A 405 -14.70 -6.17 -55.55
N HIS A 406 -13.49 -5.89 -56.05
CA HIS A 406 -13.12 -4.58 -56.53
C HIS A 406 -13.57 -4.42 -57.99
N GLN A 407 -14.13 -3.25 -58.31
CA GLN A 407 -14.41 -2.89 -59.70
C GLN A 407 -13.88 -1.48 -59.96
N ASP A 408 -12.90 -1.39 -60.85
CA ASP A 408 -12.12 -0.19 -61.18
C ASP A 408 -12.43 0.24 -62.63
N PHE A 409 -13.11 1.37 -62.83
CA PHE A 409 -13.46 1.87 -64.16
C PHE A 409 -12.53 2.98 -64.66
N ASN A 410 -11.86 3.70 -63.75
CA ASN A 410 -11.03 4.85 -64.12
C ASN A 410 -9.87 5.18 -63.17
N GLY A 411 -9.56 4.37 -62.16
CA GLY A 411 -8.16 4.14 -61.86
C GLY A 411 -7.66 4.15 -60.42
N ASP A 412 -8.49 3.88 -59.42
CA ASP A 412 -8.03 3.90 -58.03
C ASP A 412 -7.79 2.49 -57.49
N GLY A 413 -6.51 2.17 -57.30
CA GLY A 413 -6.08 1.01 -56.53
C GLY A 413 -6.55 1.08 -55.07
N ILE A 414 -6.65 -0.07 -54.39
CA ILE A 414 -7.02 -0.13 -52.98
C ILE A 414 -6.08 -0.99 -52.15
N TYR A 415 -5.87 -0.57 -50.91
CA TYR A 415 -5.23 -1.32 -49.85
C TYR A 415 -6.29 -1.91 -48.92
N LEU A 416 -6.16 -3.19 -48.59
CA LEU A 416 -7.04 -3.95 -47.70
C LEU A 416 -6.20 -4.65 -46.62
N ASP A 417 -6.61 -4.53 -45.36
CA ASP A 417 -5.83 -5.03 -44.22
C ASP A 417 -6.72 -5.42 -43.01
N ASP A 418 -6.14 -6.11 -42.03
CA ASP A 418 -6.75 -6.52 -40.76
C ASP A 418 -8.15 -7.17 -40.87
N ILE A 419 -8.30 -8.12 -41.79
CA ILE A 419 -9.59 -8.79 -41.99
C ILE A 419 -9.83 -9.74 -40.82
N SER A 420 -10.91 -9.50 -40.08
CA SER A 420 -11.24 -10.16 -38.83
C SER A 420 -12.68 -10.65 -38.80
N LEU A 421 -12.89 -11.89 -38.35
CA LEU A 421 -14.22 -12.37 -37.93
C LEU A 421 -14.34 -12.25 -36.42
N ILE A 422 -15.07 -11.22 -35.98
CA ILE A 422 -15.33 -10.99 -34.56
C ILE A 422 -16.48 -11.89 -34.14
N THR A 423 -16.16 -12.96 -33.41
CA THR A 423 -17.19 -13.88 -32.92
C THR A 423 -17.90 -13.34 -31.70
N GLN A 424 -19.23 -13.28 -31.74
CA GLN A 424 -20.00 -13.12 -30.51
C GLN A 424 -20.27 -14.49 -29.90
N GLY A 425 -19.20 -15.16 -29.46
CA GLY A 425 -19.37 -16.16 -28.40
C GLY A 425 -19.97 -15.48 -27.18
N ALA A 426 -20.82 -16.18 -26.41
CA ALA A 426 -21.26 -15.69 -25.11
C ALA A 426 -20.00 -15.31 -24.31
N GLN A 427 -19.78 -14.00 -24.11
CA GLN A 427 -18.68 -13.54 -23.28
C GLN A 427 -18.86 -14.19 -21.91
N THR A 428 -18.00 -15.16 -21.58
CA THR A 428 -17.93 -15.67 -20.22
C THR A 428 -17.23 -14.64 -19.37
N LEU A 429 -18.01 -13.68 -18.87
CA LEU A 429 -17.55 -12.74 -17.86
C LEU A 429 -17.26 -13.52 -16.57
N LYS A 430 -15.99 -13.53 -16.16
CA LYS A 430 -15.62 -13.82 -14.77
C LYS A 430 -15.58 -12.50 -14.02
N LEU A 431 -16.57 -12.25 -13.18
CA LEU A 431 -16.61 -11.06 -12.33
C LEU A 431 -16.13 -11.42 -10.93
N TYR A 432 -15.14 -10.66 -10.46
CA TYR A 432 -14.57 -10.74 -9.12
C TYR A 432 -15.11 -9.57 -8.29
N ALA A 433 -15.39 -9.81 -7.01
CA ALA A 433 -15.80 -8.80 -6.04
C ALA A 433 -14.99 -8.97 -4.73
N GLY A 434 -14.35 -7.90 -4.26
CA GLY A 434 -13.48 -7.90 -3.08
C GLY A 434 -13.83 -6.79 -2.08
N GLY A 435 -13.51 -7.00 -0.80
CA GLY A 435 -13.80 -6.07 0.29
C GLY A 435 -13.35 -6.57 1.66
N ASP A 436 -13.99 -6.11 2.74
CA ASP A 436 -13.58 -6.34 4.15
C ASP A 436 -13.86 -7.77 4.66
N THR A 437 -13.67 -8.79 3.83
CA THR A 437 -14.17 -10.17 4.04
C THR A 437 -13.06 -11.20 4.14
N GLY A 438 -11.84 -10.89 3.68
CA GLY A 438 -10.76 -11.88 3.52
C GLY A 438 -11.06 -12.96 2.48
N ILE A 439 -12.09 -12.70 1.66
CA ILE A 439 -12.66 -13.59 0.64
C ILE A 439 -12.89 -12.73 -0.60
N ILE A 440 -12.43 -13.21 -1.76
CA ILE A 440 -12.87 -12.67 -3.06
C ILE A 440 -14.03 -13.52 -3.53
N TYR A 441 -15.11 -12.90 -3.98
CA TYR A 441 -16.25 -13.61 -4.54
C TYR A 441 -16.15 -13.58 -6.06
N VAL A 442 -16.33 -14.74 -6.70
CA VAL A 442 -16.26 -14.86 -8.16
C VAL A 442 -17.56 -15.41 -8.72
N THR A 443 -18.02 -14.84 -9.82
CA THR A 443 -19.20 -15.31 -10.55
C THR A 443 -18.88 -15.43 -12.04
N THR A 444 -19.45 -16.45 -12.68
CA THR A 444 -19.44 -16.66 -14.13
C THR A 444 -20.83 -16.53 -14.75
N ASN A 445 -21.84 -16.21 -13.94
CA ASN A 445 -23.25 -16.18 -14.33
C ASN A 445 -23.92 -14.87 -13.86
N LEU A 446 -23.27 -13.73 -14.12
CA LEU A 446 -23.78 -12.39 -13.85
C LEU A 446 -24.22 -12.17 -12.38
N GLY A 447 -23.58 -12.85 -11.44
CA GLY A 447 -23.84 -12.71 -10.01
C GLY A 447 -25.02 -13.52 -9.49
N ASP A 448 -25.59 -14.43 -10.28
CA ASP A 448 -26.61 -15.38 -9.79
C ASP A 448 -26.02 -16.30 -8.72
N ASN A 449 -24.79 -16.77 -8.93
CA ASN A 449 -24.04 -17.56 -7.96
C ASN A 449 -22.63 -16.98 -7.76
N TRP A 450 -22.18 -16.99 -6.51
CA TRP A 450 -20.85 -16.52 -6.12
C TRP A 450 -20.04 -17.65 -5.49
N THR A 451 -18.88 -17.93 -6.05
CA THR A 451 -17.89 -18.85 -5.49
C THR A 451 -16.91 -18.06 -4.62
N PRO A 452 -16.77 -18.37 -3.32
CA PRO A 452 -15.79 -17.73 -2.46
C PRO A 452 -14.38 -18.27 -2.72
N LEU A 453 -13.45 -17.36 -3.01
CA LEU A 453 -12.01 -17.60 -3.02
C LEU A 453 -11.43 -17.07 -1.71
N GLN A 454 -11.33 -17.97 -0.73
CA GLN A 454 -10.79 -17.63 0.58
C GLN A 454 -9.27 -17.58 0.52
N PHE A 455 -8.71 -16.41 0.81
CA PHE A 455 -7.25 -16.21 0.85
C PHE A 455 -6.71 -16.01 2.26
N MET A 456 -7.59 -15.65 3.21
CA MET A 456 -7.27 -15.52 4.63
C MET A 456 -7.55 -16.82 5.40
N ILE A 457 -6.66 -17.15 6.34
CA ILE A 457 -6.89 -18.23 7.30
C ILE A 457 -7.99 -17.78 8.28
N PRO A 458 -8.95 -18.66 8.67
CA PRO A 458 -9.92 -18.35 9.72
C PRO A 458 -9.26 -17.75 10.97
N GLY A 459 -9.85 -16.70 11.56
CA GLY A 459 -9.31 -16.00 12.73
C GLY A 459 -8.33 -14.85 12.43
N HIS A 460 -7.96 -14.63 11.17
CA HIS A 460 -7.08 -13.53 10.77
C HIS A 460 -7.87 -12.32 10.27
N PHE A 461 -7.36 -11.11 10.53
CA PHE A 461 -8.02 -9.87 10.16
C PHE A 461 -7.86 -9.60 8.66
N ALA A 462 -8.98 -9.59 7.94
CA ALA A 462 -9.04 -8.98 6.64
C ALA A 462 -8.96 -7.46 6.84
N GLY A 463 -7.98 -6.81 6.21
CA GLY A 463 -7.87 -5.35 6.23
C GLY A 463 -9.18 -4.67 5.82
N ALA A 464 -9.43 -3.45 6.31
CA ALA A 464 -10.47 -2.62 5.73
C ALA A 464 -10.00 -2.13 4.35
N ARG A 465 -10.95 -1.88 3.43
CA ARG A 465 -10.70 -1.26 2.12
C ARG A 465 -9.79 -2.06 1.19
N LEU A 466 -9.99 -3.38 1.14
CA LEU A 466 -9.23 -4.25 0.24
C LEU A 466 -9.46 -3.87 -1.23
N SER A 467 -8.40 -3.34 -1.86
CA SER A 467 -8.28 -3.20 -3.30
C SER A 467 -7.82 -4.52 -3.90
N MET A 468 -8.30 -4.85 -5.11
CA MET A 468 -7.84 -6.01 -5.85
C MET A 468 -7.59 -5.68 -7.32
N ASP A 469 -6.78 -6.49 -7.97
CA ASP A 469 -6.62 -6.48 -9.43
C ASP A 469 -6.37 -7.92 -9.90
N VAL A 470 -6.82 -8.24 -11.11
CA VAL A 470 -6.65 -9.55 -11.73
C VAL A 470 -5.98 -9.36 -13.08
N ASN A 471 -5.00 -10.20 -13.40
CA ASN A 471 -4.34 -10.22 -14.70
C ASN A 471 -4.05 -11.67 -15.10
N GLY A 472 -4.92 -12.22 -15.95
CA GLY A 472 -4.89 -13.65 -16.29
C GLY A 472 -5.06 -14.52 -15.04
N SER A 473 -4.07 -15.37 -14.77
CA SER A 473 -4.08 -16.23 -13.58
C SER A 473 -3.66 -15.52 -12.29
N VAL A 474 -3.14 -14.29 -12.39
CA VAL A 474 -2.66 -13.53 -11.24
C VAL A 474 -3.79 -12.73 -10.60
N ILE A 475 -3.94 -12.88 -9.29
CA ILE A 475 -4.85 -12.07 -8.45
C ILE A 475 -3.98 -11.45 -7.36
N ILE A 476 -4.03 -10.12 -7.23
CA ILE A 476 -3.38 -9.42 -6.11
C ILE A 476 -4.40 -8.64 -5.29
N THR A 477 -4.14 -8.53 -4.00
CA THR A 477 -4.92 -7.71 -3.07
C THR A 477 -4.01 -6.87 -2.20
N GLY A 478 -4.47 -5.67 -1.85
CA GLY A 478 -3.83 -4.78 -0.88
C GLY A 478 -4.88 -4.13 0.02
N GLY A 479 -4.59 -3.99 1.31
CA GLY A 479 -5.53 -3.41 2.27
C GLY A 479 -4.84 -2.80 3.49
N SER A 480 -5.61 -2.60 4.56
CA SER A 480 -5.09 -1.98 5.79
C SER A 480 -3.89 -2.69 6.40
N HIS A 481 -3.07 -1.90 7.08
CA HIS A 481 -1.90 -2.29 7.83
C HIS A 481 -0.85 -3.06 6.99
N GLY A 482 -0.71 -2.72 5.72
CA GLY A 482 0.29 -3.30 4.83
C GLY A 482 -0.02 -4.70 4.32
N ILE A 483 -1.21 -5.24 4.63
CA ILE A 483 -1.65 -6.55 4.16
C ILE A 483 -1.63 -6.56 2.63
N PHE A 484 -0.91 -7.53 2.06
CA PHE A 484 -0.82 -7.76 0.63
C PHE A 484 -0.84 -9.26 0.38
N ASN A 485 -1.72 -9.72 -0.52
CA ASN A 485 -1.80 -11.13 -0.88
C ASN A 485 -1.78 -11.31 -2.39
N SER A 486 -1.24 -12.44 -2.84
CA SER A 486 -1.20 -12.79 -4.26
C SER A 486 -1.49 -14.26 -4.51
N SER A 487 -2.14 -14.53 -5.62
CA SER A 487 -2.29 -15.84 -6.24
C SER A 487 -1.81 -15.76 -7.68
N THR A 488 -1.20 -16.83 -8.20
CA THR A 488 -0.77 -16.94 -9.60
C THR A 488 -1.53 -18.02 -10.37
N ASN A 489 -2.57 -18.59 -9.76
CA ASN A 489 -3.36 -19.71 -10.30
C ASN A 489 -4.86 -19.54 -10.04
N TYR A 490 -5.39 -18.37 -10.37
CA TYR A 490 -6.82 -18.04 -10.28
C TYR A 490 -7.40 -18.11 -8.86
N GLY A 491 -6.58 -17.84 -7.84
CA GLY A 491 -7.00 -17.87 -6.44
C GLY A 491 -7.06 -19.27 -5.83
N THR A 492 -6.57 -20.30 -6.54
CA THR A 492 -6.53 -21.68 -6.01
C THR A 492 -5.48 -21.82 -4.91
N ASN A 493 -4.30 -21.22 -5.10
CA ASN A 493 -3.22 -21.14 -4.11
C ASN A 493 -2.80 -19.68 -3.93
N TRP A 494 -2.43 -19.33 -2.69
CA TRP A 494 -1.98 -17.98 -2.33
C TRP A 494 -0.53 -18.04 -1.84
N SER A 495 0.36 -17.31 -2.51
CA SER A 495 1.82 -17.37 -2.35
C SER A 495 2.35 -16.33 -1.37
N ALA A 496 1.87 -15.08 -1.45
CA ALA A 496 2.15 -14.04 -0.47
C ALA A 496 1.01 -14.00 0.53
N LYS A 497 1.32 -14.35 1.77
CA LYS A 497 0.41 -14.44 2.89
C LYS A 497 0.89 -13.48 3.95
N ASN A 498 0.84 -12.17 3.64
CA ASN A 498 1.13 -11.16 4.65
C ASN A 498 -0.07 -11.09 5.59
N TYR A 499 -0.20 -12.11 6.42
CA TYR A 499 -1.25 -12.21 7.40
C TYR A 499 -0.83 -11.42 8.62
N ARG A 500 -1.61 -10.38 8.93
CA ARG A 500 -1.66 -9.89 10.30
C ARG A 500 -2.69 -10.71 11.05
N THR A 501 -2.26 -11.23 12.18
CA THR A 501 -3.15 -11.70 13.24
C THR A 501 -3.73 -10.47 13.94
N SER A 502 -4.74 -9.85 13.32
CA SER A 502 -5.52 -8.71 13.86
C SER A 502 -4.70 -7.53 14.43
N ARG A 503 -5.35 -6.64 15.18
CA ARG A 503 -4.76 -5.50 15.90
C ARG A 503 -4.02 -5.95 17.17
N ALA A 504 -3.33 -7.10 17.15
CA ALA A 504 -2.62 -7.59 18.31
C ALA A 504 -1.59 -6.55 18.78
N THR A 505 -1.50 -6.34 20.09
CA THR A 505 -0.50 -5.45 20.68
C THR A 505 0.68 -6.29 21.15
N PHE A 506 1.85 -6.06 20.56
CA PHE A 506 3.08 -6.69 21.04
C PHE A 506 3.66 -5.86 22.18
N SER A 507 3.81 -6.51 23.33
CA SER A 507 4.16 -5.89 24.60
C SER A 507 5.64 -6.01 24.91
N ASP A 508 6.31 -7.07 24.43
CA ASP A 508 7.71 -7.31 24.73
C ASP A 508 8.41 -8.10 23.61
N VAL A 509 9.72 -7.93 23.52
CA VAL A 509 10.57 -8.53 22.49
C VAL A 509 11.91 -8.92 23.09
N TRP A 510 12.38 -10.11 22.72
CA TRP A 510 13.71 -10.58 23.08
C TRP A 510 14.43 -11.05 21.83
N CYS A 511 15.73 -10.75 21.71
CA CYS A 511 16.53 -11.23 20.60
C CYS A 511 17.92 -11.71 21.02
N GLN A 512 18.44 -12.66 20.25
CA GLN A 512 19.78 -13.20 20.43
C GLN A 512 20.79 -12.55 19.47
N THR A 513 22.04 -12.41 19.89
CA THR A 513 23.18 -12.20 18.98
C THR A 513 23.43 -13.42 18.11
N GLY A 514 23.85 -13.21 16.86
CA GLY A 514 24.30 -14.30 15.98
C GLY A 514 23.18 -14.89 15.13
N THR A 515 22.65 -16.07 15.51
CA THR A 515 21.70 -16.92 14.75
C THR A 515 20.47 -16.19 14.18
N GLY A 516 20.16 -14.99 14.69
CA GLY A 516 19.03 -14.19 14.25
C GLY A 516 17.73 -14.57 14.96
N LYS A 517 17.77 -15.28 16.09
CA LYS A 517 16.54 -15.60 16.81
C LYS A 517 15.90 -14.36 17.44
N VAL A 518 14.60 -14.18 17.21
CA VAL A 518 13.78 -13.09 17.77
C VAL A 518 12.47 -13.69 18.26
N TRP A 519 12.09 -13.37 19.49
CA TRP A 519 10.80 -13.73 20.07
C TRP A 519 10.05 -12.46 20.41
N VAL A 520 8.76 -12.45 20.10
CA VAL A 520 7.85 -11.33 20.36
C VAL A 520 6.62 -11.89 21.05
N VAL A 521 6.13 -11.21 22.08
CA VAL A 521 4.95 -11.62 22.83
C VAL A 521 3.93 -10.49 22.93
N GLY A 522 2.65 -10.85 23.02
CA GLY A 522 1.59 -9.85 23.07
C GLY A 522 0.19 -10.37 23.38
N SER A 523 -0.78 -9.47 23.17
CA SER A 523 -2.19 -9.72 23.42
C SER A 523 -2.79 -10.69 22.40
N THR A 524 -3.81 -11.44 22.83
CA THR A 524 -4.69 -12.15 21.91
C THR A 524 -5.48 -11.19 21.03
N THR A 525 -5.74 -11.62 19.81
CA THR A 525 -6.49 -10.85 18.81
C THR A 525 -7.94 -10.51 19.18
N PHE A 526 -8.62 -11.37 19.93
CA PHE A 526 -9.93 -11.15 20.54
C PHE A 526 -10.05 -12.02 21.81
N PRO A 527 -10.89 -11.65 22.79
CA PRO A 527 -11.09 -12.46 23.99
C PRO A 527 -11.42 -13.92 23.64
N GLY A 528 -10.59 -14.86 24.08
CA GLY A 528 -10.74 -16.30 23.82
C GLY A 528 -9.98 -16.85 22.59
N SER A 529 -9.21 -16.04 21.87
CA SER A 529 -8.32 -16.52 20.79
C SER A 529 -7.10 -17.27 21.35
N TYR A 530 -6.66 -18.34 20.66
CA TYR A 530 -5.48 -19.16 20.99
C TYR A 530 -4.28 -18.89 20.06
N PHE A 531 -4.42 -17.98 19.10
CA PHE A 531 -3.39 -17.68 18.11
C PHE A 531 -2.60 -16.44 18.52
N ASP A 532 -1.48 -16.13 17.86
CA ASP A 532 -0.79 -14.82 17.85
C ASP A 532 -0.15 -14.25 19.13
N GLN A 533 -0.29 -14.91 20.26
CA GLN A 533 0.29 -14.47 21.54
C GLN A 533 1.83 -14.45 21.55
N VAL A 534 2.46 -15.30 20.72
CA VAL A 534 3.91 -15.44 20.59
C VAL A 534 4.30 -15.60 19.13
N MET A 535 5.24 -14.78 18.67
CA MET A 535 5.88 -14.89 17.36
C MET A 535 7.37 -15.18 17.51
N PHE A 536 7.90 -15.99 16.60
CA PHE A 536 9.30 -16.37 16.56
C PHE A 536 9.87 -16.20 15.17
N SER A 537 11.07 -15.64 15.09
CA SER A 537 11.90 -15.61 13.89
C SER A 537 13.20 -16.32 14.18
N SER A 538 13.67 -17.16 13.25
CA SER A 538 14.99 -17.80 13.30
C SER A 538 16.03 -17.10 12.42
N ASN A 539 15.68 -15.99 11.76
CA ASN A 539 16.47 -15.38 10.69
C ASN A 539 16.48 -13.85 10.74
N GLY A 540 16.50 -13.32 11.97
CA GLY A 540 16.69 -11.91 12.29
C GLY A 540 15.50 -11.04 11.91
N GLY A 541 14.28 -11.58 12.00
CA GLY A 541 13.05 -10.95 11.57
C GLY A 541 12.78 -11.04 10.07
N THR A 542 13.55 -11.83 9.30
CA THR A 542 13.27 -11.96 7.87
C THR A 542 11.93 -12.64 7.62
N THR A 543 11.58 -13.63 8.44
CA THR A 543 10.26 -14.26 8.51
C THR A 543 9.92 -14.50 9.97
N PHE A 544 8.64 -14.37 10.32
CA PHE A 544 8.11 -14.77 11.62
C PHE A 544 7.09 -15.89 11.48
N ALA A 545 7.06 -16.79 12.47
CA ALA A 545 6.09 -17.85 12.62
C ALA A 545 5.38 -17.69 13.98
N ILE A 546 4.06 -17.82 13.98
CA ILE A 546 3.25 -17.89 15.20
C ILE A 546 3.59 -19.18 15.93
N GLN A 547 3.87 -19.09 17.24
CA GLN A 547 4.16 -20.25 18.07
C GLN A 547 2.90 -20.72 18.79
N ASN A 548 2.76 -22.04 18.94
CA ASN A 548 1.61 -22.64 19.61
C ASN A 548 1.79 -22.60 21.13
N VAL A 549 0.87 -21.94 21.82
CA VAL A 549 0.78 -21.94 23.29
C VAL A 549 -0.47 -22.73 23.69
N ASN A 550 -0.32 -24.06 23.74
CA ASN A 550 -1.44 -25.00 23.87
C ASN A 550 -2.41 -24.64 25.00
N GLY A 551 -3.69 -24.46 24.65
CA GLY A 551 -4.78 -24.26 25.60
C GLY A 551 -4.79 -22.90 26.31
N SER A 552 -3.99 -21.93 25.87
CA SER A 552 -3.91 -20.60 26.49
C SER A 552 -4.77 -19.56 25.77
N THR A 553 -5.59 -18.82 26.52
CA THR A 553 -6.29 -17.62 26.03
C THR A 553 -5.69 -16.32 26.56
N ALA A 554 -4.57 -16.41 27.28
CA ALA A 554 -3.89 -15.27 27.89
C ALA A 554 -3.13 -14.45 26.84
N GLY A 555 -3.23 -13.12 26.91
CA GLY A 555 -2.20 -12.24 26.36
C GLY A 555 -0.94 -12.28 27.22
N TYR A 556 0.23 -12.26 26.59
CA TYR A 556 1.54 -12.23 27.25
C TYR A 556 2.14 -10.83 27.21
N HIS A 557 2.64 -10.37 28.34
CA HIS A 557 3.13 -9.01 28.54
C HIS A 557 4.64 -8.92 28.61
N SER A 558 5.32 -10.00 29.01
CA SER A 558 6.77 -10.03 29.11
C SER A 558 7.36 -11.39 28.76
N ILE A 559 8.60 -11.36 28.26
CA ILE A 559 9.40 -12.52 27.89
C ILE A 559 10.82 -12.41 28.44
N SER A 560 11.30 -13.47 29.08
CA SER A 560 12.69 -13.59 29.53
C SER A 560 13.28 -14.91 29.03
N MET A 561 14.24 -14.80 28.12
CA MET A 561 15.00 -15.94 27.62
C MET A 561 16.33 -16.04 28.36
N VAL A 562 16.60 -17.21 28.93
CA VAL A 562 17.88 -17.51 29.61
C VAL A 562 18.94 -17.88 28.58
N ASN A 563 18.52 -18.58 27.53
CA ASN A 563 19.34 -18.95 26.38
C ASN A 563 18.43 -19.28 25.19
N ASP A 564 19.03 -19.73 24.09
CA ASP A 564 18.36 -19.98 22.81
C ASP A 564 17.29 -21.06 22.83
N ASN A 565 17.27 -21.86 23.90
CA ASN A 565 16.38 -23.00 24.08
C ASN A 565 15.42 -22.80 25.26
N THR A 566 15.88 -22.20 26.34
CA THR A 566 15.12 -22.07 27.59
C THR A 566 14.69 -20.63 27.83
N GLY A 567 13.41 -20.42 28.06
CA GLY A 567 12.86 -19.11 28.40
C GLY A 567 11.45 -19.20 28.95
N TYR A 568 10.94 -18.04 29.35
CA TYR A 568 9.70 -17.90 30.10
C TYR A 568 8.90 -16.71 29.60
N ILE A 569 7.57 -16.82 29.67
CA ILE A 569 6.64 -15.74 29.35
C ILE A 569 5.59 -15.63 30.45
N SER A 570 5.16 -14.41 30.75
CA SER A 570 4.10 -14.12 31.72
C SER A 570 3.04 -13.19 31.12
N GLY A 571 1.83 -13.25 31.66
CA GLY A 571 0.79 -12.34 31.21
C GLY A 571 -0.51 -12.42 31.97
N SER A 572 -1.59 -12.11 31.26
CA SER A 572 -2.95 -12.13 31.78
C SER A 572 -3.37 -13.52 32.31
N LEU A 573 -4.43 -13.54 33.14
CA LEU A 573 -4.96 -14.71 33.84
C LEU A 573 -3.94 -15.42 34.74
N GLY A 574 -2.89 -14.71 35.17
CA GLY A 574 -1.80 -15.30 35.96
C GLY A 574 -0.95 -16.30 35.17
N ALA A 575 -1.05 -16.30 33.83
CA ALA A 575 -0.43 -17.30 33.00
C ALA A 575 1.10 -17.17 33.00
N ILE A 576 1.80 -18.25 33.33
CA ILE A 576 3.24 -18.41 33.15
C ILE A 576 3.49 -19.63 32.27
N ARG A 577 4.31 -19.46 31.22
CA ARG A 577 4.75 -20.58 30.36
C ARG A 577 6.27 -20.67 30.33
N LYS A 578 6.76 -21.89 30.09
CA LYS A 578 8.18 -22.18 29.90
C LYS A 578 8.39 -22.85 28.55
N THR A 579 9.48 -22.51 27.89
CA THR A 579 10.02 -23.28 26.76
C THR A 579 11.36 -23.88 27.12
N THR A 580 11.68 -25.02 26.52
CA THR A 580 13.00 -25.69 26.57
C THR A 580 13.55 -26.04 25.18
N ASN A 581 12.81 -25.65 24.13
CA ASN A 581 13.13 -25.90 22.72
C ASN A 581 13.11 -24.63 21.87
N GLY A 582 13.36 -23.47 22.49
CA GLY A 582 13.51 -22.19 21.80
C GLY A 582 12.18 -21.61 21.31
N GLY A 583 11.09 -21.92 22.01
CA GLY A 583 9.76 -21.38 21.73
C GLY A 583 8.93 -22.16 20.72
N LEU A 584 9.42 -23.31 20.23
CA LEU A 584 8.63 -24.22 19.39
C LEU A 584 7.39 -24.75 20.14
N SER A 585 7.52 -24.94 21.45
CA SER A 585 6.40 -25.15 22.36
C SER A 585 6.60 -24.39 23.68
N TRP A 586 5.47 -24.05 24.30
CA TRP A 586 5.38 -23.33 25.57
C TRP A 586 4.50 -24.12 26.55
N ASP A 587 5.12 -24.74 27.54
CA ASP A 587 4.47 -25.60 28.52
C ASP A 587 3.88 -24.75 29.66
N SER A 588 2.69 -25.14 30.14
CA SER A 588 2.10 -24.55 31.34
C SER A 588 2.92 -24.85 32.56
N LEU A 589 3.18 -23.82 33.37
CA LEU A 589 3.63 -24.02 34.74
C LEU A 589 2.43 -23.89 35.69
N ALA A 590 2.38 -24.71 36.73
CA ALA A 590 1.36 -24.60 37.76
C ALA A 590 1.69 -23.39 38.64
N THR A 591 0.77 -22.42 38.74
CA THR A 591 1.01 -21.18 39.47
C THR A 591 0.09 -21.12 40.69
N PRO A 592 0.62 -21.04 41.92
CA PRO A 592 -0.18 -20.70 43.10
C PRO A 592 -0.59 -19.22 43.13
N ILE A 593 -0.18 -18.44 42.12
CA ILE A 593 -0.31 -16.98 42.03
C ILE A 593 -1.79 -16.60 41.82
N PRO A 594 -2.44 -15.97 42.81
CA PRO A 594 -3.81 -15.51 42.70
C PRO A 594 -3.84 -14.16 41.98
N GLY A 595 -4.20 -14.10 40.71
CA GLY A 595 -4.26 -12.82 39.99
C GLY A 595 -4.53 -12.96 38.50
N THR A 596 -4.93 -11.85 37.88
CA THR A 596 -5.31 -11.80 36.45
C THR A 596 -4.29 -11.11 35.56
N PHE A 597 -3.20 -10.53 36.07
CA PHE A 597 -2.25 -9.77 35.26
C PHE A 597 -0.82 -9.82 35.80
N LEU A 598 0.13 -10.29 34.99
CA LEU A 598 1.55 -10.39 35.29
C LEU A 598 2.33 -9.61 34.22
N ASP A 599 2.87 -8.46 34.60
CA ASP A 599 3.43 -7.47 33.68
C ASP A 599 4.88 -7.74 33.27
N ASN A 600 5.67 -8.32 34.18
CA ASN A 600 7.10 -8.49 33.98
C ASN A 600 7.55 -9.86 34.52
N ILE A 601 8.38 -10.56 33.75
CA ILE A 601 9.05 -11.80 34.14
C ILE A 601 10.53 -11.67 33.87
N ASP A 602 11.36 -12.10 34.81
CA ASP A 602 12.81 -12.05 34.65
C ASP A 602 13.52 -13.25 35.27
N PHE A 603 14.21 -14.02 34.43
CA PHE A 603 14.99 -15.19 34.82
C PHE A 603 16.48 -14.94 34.59
N VAL A 604 17.23 -14.93 35.70
CA VAL A 604 18.69 -14.79 35.69
C VAL A 604 19.40 -16.09 35.30
N ASN A 605 18.72 -17.24 35.44
CA ASN A 605 19.18 -18.54 34.96
C ASN A 605 17.99 -19.51 34.79
N ALA A 606 18.23 -20.75 34.38
CA ALA A 606 17.16 -21.72 34.08
C ALA A 606 16.32 -22.17 35.30
N ASN A 607 16.78 -21.86 36.52
CA ASN A 607 16.16 -22.27 37.78
C ASN A 607 15.65 -21.08 38.60
N THR A 608 16.31 -19.93 38.55
CA THR A 608 15.99 -18.76 39.37
C THR A 608 15.34 -17.66 38.55
N GLY A 609 14.18 -17.18 38.98
CA GLY A 609 13.46 -16.11 38.31
C GLY A 609 12.35 -15.49 39.14
N TRP A 610 11.87 -14.33 38.70
CA TRP A 610 10.84 -13.54 39.34
C TRP A 610 9.72 -13.19 38.37
N VAL A 611 8.53 -12.98 38.93
CA VAL A 611 7.39 -12.40 38.22
C VAL A 611 6.79 -11.29 39.06
N PHE A 612 6.38 -10.22 38.38
CA PHE A 612 5.89 -8.99 38.96
C PHE A 612 4.52 -8.61 38.39
N SER A 613 3.71 -7.92 39.19
CA SER A 613 2.39 -7.42 38.80
C SER A 613 2.20 -5.95 39.20
N ASN A 614 1.51 -5.19 38.36
CA ASN A 614 1.10 -3.81 38.65
C ASN A 614 -0.31 -3.71 39.26
N ILE A 615 -0.90 -4.81 39.73
CA ILE A 615 -2.25 -4.84 40.33
C ILE A 615 -2.17 -5.15 41.84
N SER A 616 -3.02 -4.50 42.65
CA SER A 616 -3.11 -4.69 44.12
C SER A 616 -3.76 -5.97 44.56
N ASP A 617 -4.65 -6.50 43.73
CA ASP A 617 -5.66 -7.46 44.17
C ASP A 617 -5.11 -8.90 44.27
N ILE A 618 -3.78 -9.02 44.41
CA ILE A 618 -3.06 -10.28 44.63
C ILE A 618 -2.86 -10.44 46.14
N PRO A 619 -3.63 -11.33 46.82
CA PRO A 619 -3.44 -11.61 48.24
C PRO A 619 -1.99 -11.94 48.57
N GLY A 620 -1.35 -11.11 49.41
CA GLY A 620 -0.01 -11.33 49.94
C GLY A 620 1.14 -10.67 49.16
N GLY A 621 0.89 -9.87 48.11
CA GLY A 621 1.91 -9.07 47.40
C GLY A 621 2.15 -9.43 45.93
N SER A 622 2.71 -8.48 45.19
CA SER A 622 2.84 -8.49 43.72
C SER A 622 4.18 -9.02 43.18
N ILE A 623 4.98 -9.70 44.03
CA ILE A 623 6.27 -10.28 43.67
C ILE A 623 6.27 -11.78 43.96
N TRP A 624 6.68 -12.58 42.99
CA TRP A 624 6.80 -14.04 43.13
C TRP A 624 8.17 -14.51 42.66
N HIS A 625 8.79 -15.40 43.42
CA HIS A 625 10.13 -15.90 43.18
C HIS A 625 10.15 -17.43 43.06
N THR A 626 10.97 -17.95 42.16
CA THR A 626 11.23 -19.38 42.02
C THR A 626 12.73 -19.66 42.00
N THR A 627 13.14 -20.82 42.53
CA THR A 627 14.52 -21.34 42.50
C THR A 627 14.62 -22.72 41.84
N ASN A 628 13.52 -23.22 41.29
CA ASN A 628 13.42 -24.53 40.65
C ASN A 628 12.78 -24.45 39.25
N GLY A 629 12.96 -23.32 38.58
CA GLY A 629 12.58 -23.12 37.19
C GLY A 629 11.08 -22.96 36.99
N GLY A 630 10.38 -22.47 38.02
CA GLY A 630 8.95 -22.17 37.99
C GLY A 630 8.04 -23.36 38.34
N ILE A 631 8.60 -24.44 38.89
CA ILE A 631 7.81 -25.58 39.42
C ILE A 631 7.10 -25.15 40.72
N ASN A 632 7.80 -24.43 41.59
CA ASN A 632 7.23 -23.82 42.79
C ASN A 632 7.52 -22.32 42.80
N TRP A 633 6.55 -21.55 43.28
CA TRP A 633 6.64 -20.11 43.45
C TRP A 633 6.41 -19.73 44.91
N THR A 634 7.25 -18.86 45.45
CA THR A 634 7.14 -18.29 46.79
C THR A 634 6.88 -16.80 46.68
N GLN A 635 5.86 -16.34 47.38
CA GLN A 635 5.49 -14.92 47.39
C GLN A 635 6.49 -14.10 48.18
N GLN A 636 6.76 -12.89 47.69
CA GLN A 636 7.59 -11.88 48.34
C GLN A 636 6.81 -10.57 48.44
N THR A 637 7.12 -9.77 49.45
CA THR A 637 6.46 -8.49 49.71
C THR A 637 7.49 -7.37 49.81
N LEU A 638 7.04 -6.17 49.47
CA LEU A 638 7.74 -4.95 49.85
C LEU A 638 7.37 -4.59 51.29
N ALA A 639 8.24 -3.85 51.97
CA ALA A 639 7.96 -3.34 53.31
C ALA A 639 6.78 -2.36 53.31
N ASP A 640 6.56 -1.65 52.19
CA ASP A 640 5.40 -0.78 52.01
C ASP A 640 4.15 -1.62 51.69
N THR A 641 3.13 -1.47 52.54
CA THR A 641 1.86 -2.19 52.44
C THR A 641 0.71 -1.33 51.94
N THR A 642 0.97 -0.08 51.54
CA THR A 642 -0.03 0.77 50.88
C THR A 642 -0.41 0.21 49.52
N LEU A 643 -1.63 0.53 49.05
CA LEU A 643 -2.17 -0.01 47.79
C LEU A 643 -1.22 0.23 46.59
N TRP A 644 -0.79 1.48 46.41
CA TRP A 644 0.11 1.88 45.33
C TRP A 644 1.57 1.47 45.59
N GLY A 645 1.97 1.33 46.86
CA GLY A 645 3.30 0.86 47.25
C GLY A 645 3.57 -0.59 46.89
N GLN A 646 2.53 -1.38 46.59
CA GLN A 646 2.64 -2.79 46.21
C GLN A 646 2.66 -3.03 44.69
N PHE A 647 2.26 -2.07 43.85
CA PHE A 647 2.28 -2.25 42.40
C PHE A 647 3.70 -2.24 41.90
N ILE A 648 4.10 -3.18 41.05
CA ILE A 648 5.43 -3.18 40.43
C ILE A 648 5.31 -2.84 38.95
N TYR A 649 5.93 -1.73 38.54
CA TYR A 649 5.89 -1.25 37.15
C TYR A 649 7.09 -1.70 36.32
N ALA A 650 8.26 -1.80 36.95
CA ALA A 650 9.49 -2.24 36.30
C ALA A 650 10.33 -3.05 37.27
N ALA A 651 11.08 -4.01 36.75
CA ALA A 651 12.03 -4.80 37.50
C ALA A 651 13.14 -5.30 36.57
N ASP A 652 14.32 -5.50 37.15
CA ASP A 652 15.49 -6.06 36.47
C ASP A 652 16.38 -6.77 37.49
N MET A 653 16.64 -8.05 37.25
CA MET A 653 17.37 -8.95 38.13
C MET A 653 18.76 -9.21 37.57
N ILE A 654 19.79 -8.90 38.37
CA ILE A 654 21.19 -9.03 37.93
C ILE A 654 21.68 -10.46 38.08
N ASN A 655 21.34 -11.10 39.20
CA ASN A 655 21.79 -12.44 39.54
C ASN A 655 20.84 -13.06 40.59
N PRO A 656 21.03 -14.34 41.00
CA PRO A 656 20.12 -15.01 41.94
C PRO A 656 19.92 -14.30 43.29
N ASN A 657 20.84 -13.43 43.69
CA ASN A 657 20.79 -12.73 44.97
C ASN A 657 20.41 -11.25 44.80
N THR A 658 20.79 -10.61 43.70
CA THR A 658 20.72 -9.16 43.54
C THR A 658 19.79 -8.76 42.41
N GLY A 659 18.90 -7.81 42.68
CA GLY A 659 18.04 -7.21 41.67
C GLY A 659 17.23 -6.04 42.21
N PHE A 660 16.46 -5.44 41.30
CA PHE A 660 15.76 -4.19 41.52
C PHE A 660 14.32 -4.26 41.04
N CYS A 661 13.43 -3.56 41.73
CA CYS A 661 12.06 -3.33 41.25
C CYS A 661 11.59 -1.93 41.63
N VAL A 662 10.61 -1.41 40.89
CA VAL A 662 10.05 -0.07 41.11
C VAL A 662 8.59 -0.18 41.45
N SER A 663 8.20 0.39 42.59
CA SER A 663 6.80 0.37 43.00
C SER A 663 5.97 1.51 42.38
N GLY A 664 4.65 1.48 42.56
CA GLY A 664 3.71 2.49 42.02
C GLY A 664 3.74 3.84 42.71
N ILE A 665 4.30 3.90 43.91
CA ILE A 665 4.94 5.12 44.42
C ILE A 665 6.39 5.02 43.95
N PRO A 666 6.97 5.98 43.20
CA PRO A 666 8.19 5.79 42.38
C PRO A 666 9.48 5.56 43.20
N VAL A 667 9.51 4.46 43.93
CA VAL A 667 10.53 4.02 44.87
C VAL A 667 11.16 2.77 44.28
N ILE A 668 12.46 2.86 44.04
CA ILE A 668 13.29 1.75 43.63
C ILE A 668 13.66 0.94 44.88
N HIS A 669 13.43 -0.36 44.82
CA HIS A 669 13.79 -1.30 45.87
C HIS A 669 14.94 -2.18 45.37
N LYS A 670 15.93 -2.43 46.22
CA LYS A 670 17.05 -3.35 45.95
C LYS A 670 16.94 -4.56 46.86
N THR A 671 17.19 -5.74 46.30
CA THR A 671 17.51 -6.93 47.09
C THR A 671 18.96 -7.36 46.86
N THR A 672 19.56 -7.98 47.86
CA THR A 672 20.89 -8.63 47.79
C THR A 672 20.85 -10.06 48.35
N ASN A 673 19.65 -10.59 48.63
CA ASN A 673 19.42 -11.89 49.22
C ASN A 673 18.28 -12.66 48.53
N GLY A 674 18.09 -12.43 47.23
CA GLY A 674 17.11 -13.15 46.40
C GLY A 674 15.66 -12.78 46.73
N GLY A 675 15.44 -11.56 47.22
CA GLY A 675 14.12 -11.03 47.56
C GLY A 675 13.56 -11.50 48.90
N LEU A 676 14.39 -12.11 49.77
CA LEU A 676 14.01 -12.33 51.18
C LEU A 676 13.71 -10.99 51.86
N ASN A 677 14.48 -9.95 51.52
CA ASN A 677 14.17 -8.56 51.86
C ASN A 677 14.35 -7.67 50.62
N TRP A 678 13.45 -6.70 50.48
CA TRP A 678 13.52 -5.62 49.48
C TRP A 678 13.67 -4.28 50.21
N ILE A 679 14.84 -3.65 50.04
CA ILE A 679 15.20 -2.43 50.75
C ILE A 679 14.93 -1.22 49.85
N PRO A 680 14.08 -0.27 50.24
CA PRO A 680 13.86 0.95 49.47
C PRO A 680 15.16 1.75 49.41
N GLN A 681 15.50 2.24 48.22
CA GLN A 681 16.64 3.11 48.01
C GLN A 681 16.21 4.57 48.25
N ASN A 682 17.13 5.40 48.75
CA ASN A 682 16.86 6.78 49.17
C ASN A 682 17.07 7.80 48.02
N GLN A 683 16.40 7.59 46.88
CA GLN A 683 16.45 8.51 45.73
C GLN A 683 15.31 9.54 45.72
N SER A 684 15.56 10.72 45.16
CA SER A 684 14.56 11.77 44.92
C SER A 684 13.95 11.68 43.52
N ILE A 685 13.39 10.52 43.15
CA ILE A 685 12.63 10.35 41.90
C ILE A 685 11.15 10.55 42.23
N THR A 686 10.50 11.49 41.53
CA THR A 686 9.05 11.74 41.65
C THR A 686 8.27 11.34 40.40
N ASP A 687 8.98 10.88 39.37
CA ASP A 687 8.41 10.48 38.09
C ASP A 687 7.97 9.01 38.13
N LEU A 688 6.84 8.69 37.50
CA LEU A 688 6.37 7.31 37.37
C LEU A 688 7.29 6.59 36.38
N ILE A 689 8.00 5.57 36.86
CA ILE A 689 8.91 4.78 36.05
C ILE A 689 8.13 3.76 35.22
N ARG A 690 8.46 3.68 33.93
CA ARG A 690 7.86 2.76 32.95
C ARG A 690 8.75 1.56 32.68
N ASP A 691 10.06 1.75 32.66
CA ASP A 691 11.01 0.69 32.36
C ASP A 691 12.34 0.89 33.09
N MET A 692 13.06 -0.20 33.28
CA MET A 692 14.36 -0.24 33.96
C MET A 692 15.33 -1.11 33.17
N SER A 693 16.59 -0.68 33.14
CA SER A 693 17.69 -1.47 32.59
C SER A 693 18.92 -1.27 33.47
N MET A 694 19.25 -2.30 34.24
CA MET A 694 20.40 -2.38 35.10
C MET A 694 21.56 -3.05 34.36
N LEU A 695 22.74 -2.46 34.48
CA LEU A 695 23.97 -2.97 33.86
C LEU A 695 24.73 -3.88 34.83
N ASN A 696 24.63 -3.56 36.12
CA ASN A 696 25.20 -4.31 37.25
C ASN A 696 24.53 -3.84 38.55
N GLU A 697 25.05 -4.26 39.70
CA GLU A 697 24.49 -3.94 41.03
C GLU A 697 24.58 -2.45 41.43
N ASP A 698 25.40 -1.67 40.74
CA ASP A 698 25.66 -0.27 41.05
C ASP A 698 25.16 0.68 39.96
N SER A 699 25.15 0.26 38.69
CA SER A 699 24.90 1.14 37.55
C SER A 699 23.71 0.68 36.72
N GLY A 700 22.87 1.63 36.33
CA GLY A 700 21.69 1.37 35.53
C GLY A 700 20.90 2.63 35.20
N TYR A 701 19.85 2.44 34.42
CA TYR A 701 18.99 3.49 33.91
C TYR A 701 17.52 3.14 34.13
N VAL A 702 16.69 4.17 34.31
CA VAL A 702 15.22 4.06 34.29
C VAL A 702 14.63 5.17 33.44
N CYS A 703 13.51 4.89 32.79
CA CYS A 703 12.76 5.91 32.05
C CYS A 703 11.33 6.03 32.60
N GLY A 704 10.80 7.26 32.61
CA GLY A 704 9.48 7.56 33.17
C GLY A 704 8.65 8.50 32.30
N ASN A 705 7.56 9.04 32.86
CA ASN A 705 6.65 9.93 32.12
C ASN A 705 7.27 11.28 31.73
N SER A 706 8.41 11.67 32.31
CA SER A 706 8.99 13.00 32.09
C SER A 706 10.49 13.00 31.91
N ASN A 707 11.21 12.03 32.47
CA ASN A 707 12.67 12.00 32.44
C ASN A 707 13.24 10.59 32.29
N VAL A 708 14.51 10.55 31.91
CA VAL A 708 15.37 9.38 32.05
C VAL A 708 16.32 9.65 33.22
N TYR A 709 16.55 8.65 34.06
CA TYR A 709 17.46 8.74 35.20
C TYR A 709 18.53 7.67 35.11
N MET A 710 19.66 7.94 35.73
CA MET A 710 20.80 7.03 35.81
C MET A 710 21.36 6.97 37.23
N THR A 711 22.01 5.86 37.56
CA THR A 711 22.76 5.69 38.80
C THR A 711 24.12 5.06 38.54
N THR A 712 25.05 5.28 39.46
CA THR A 712 26.38 4.61 39.53
C THR A 712 26.65 4.06 40.93
N ASN A 713 25.66 4.05 41.81
CA ASN A 713 25.79 3.61 43.21
C ASN A 713 24.53 2.88 43.73
N GLY A 714 23.90 2.09 42.86
CA GLY A 714 22.80 1.20 43.21
C GLY A 714 21.53 1.93 43.63
N TRP A 715 21.28 3.09 43.01
CA TRP A 715 20.15 3.98 43.30
C TRP A 715 20.16 4.63 44.69
N GLN A 716 21.29 4.62 45.40
CA GLN A 716 21.46 5.52 46.56
C GLN A 716 21.36 6.98 46.13
N ASN A 717 21.85 7.30 44.93
CA ASN A 717 21.63 8.58 44.25
C ASN A 717 21.08 8.31 42.83
N ALA A 718 20.21 9.21 42.36
CA ALA A 718 19.72 9.24 40.99
C ALA A 718 20.11 10.58 40.35
N ASN A 719 20.65 10.51 39.13
CA ASN A 719 20.93 11.68 38.31
C ASN A 719 19.98 11.69 37.12
N THR A 720 19.41 12.85 36.79
CA THR A 720 18.61 13.00 35.57
C THR A 720 19.51 13.04 34.36
N VAL A 721 19.23 12.18 33.38
CA VAL A 721 19.86 12.21 32.06
C VAL A 721 19.20 13.32 31.24
N VAL A 722 20.00 14.22 30.68
CA VAL A 722 19.47 15.34 29.90
C VAL A 722 19.03 14.82 28.53
N MET A 723 17.71 14.72 28.37
CA MET A 723 17.09 14.31 27.11
C MET A 723 16.88 15.51 26.18
N PRO A 724 16.82 15.31 24.85
CA PRO A 724 16.53 16.39 23.89
C PRO A 724 15.19 17.09 24.13
N PHE A 725 14.24 16.45 24.83
CA PHE A 725 12.98 17.01 25.30
C PHE A 725 12.41 16.15 26.43
N ASN A 726 11.30 16.60 27.02
CA ASN A 726 10.57 15.86 28.05
C ASN A 726 9.26 15.37 27.46
N ASP A 727 9.03 14.06 27.49
CA ASP A 727 7.81 13.39 27.04
C ASP A 727 7.70 12.04 27.76
N GLU A 728 6.67 11.27 27.47
CA GLU A 728 6.49 9.93 28.03
C GLU A 728 7.49 8.95 27.40
N PHE A 729 8.44 8.46 28.22
CA PHE A 729 9.43 7.47 27.82
C PHE A 729 8.94 6.06 28.18
N GLU A 730 8.61 5.28 27.16
CA GLU A 730 7.92 3.99 27.31
C GLU A 730 8.87 2.84 27.65
N SER A 731 10.07 2.81 27.09
CA SER A 731 11.01 1.71 27.28
C SER A 731 12.46 2.14 27.09
N THR A 732 13.39 1.43 27.71
CA THR A 732 14.82 1.73 27.60
C THR A 732 15.64 0.44 27.55
N SER A 733 16.72 0.44 26.78
CA SER A 733 17.60 -0.73 26.64
C SER A 733 19.04 -0.29 26.54
N TRP A 734 19.86 -0.71 27.51
CA TRP A 734 21.26 -0.32 27.62
C TRP A 734 22.18 -1.53 27.50
N LEU A 735 23.26 -1.36 26.76
CA LEU A 735 24.26 -2.40 26.49
C LEU A 735 25.45 -2.25 27.44
N ASP A 736 25.79 -1.00 27.72
CA ASP A 736 26.78 -0.57 28.70
C ASP A 736 26.43 0.87 29.12
N PHE A 737 27.31 1.47 29.92
CA PHE A 737 27.04 2.81 30.47
C PHE A 737 27.04 3.92 29.42
N ASN A 738 27.64 3.70 28.25
CA ASN A 738 27.74 4.66 27.17
C ASN A 738 26.70 4.41 26.07
N ASN A 739 26.40 3.15 25.79
CA ASN A 739 25.63 2.70 24.64
C ASN A 739 24.23 2.26 25.07
N GLY A 740 23.20 2.97 24.58
CA GLY A 740 21.82 2.64 24.92
C GLY A 740 20.77 3.34 24.06
N PHE A 741 19.53 2.93 24.30
CA PHE A 741 18.35 3.41 23.61
C PHE A 741 17.26 3.83 24.58
N VAL A 742 16.48 4.83 24.17
CA VAL A 742 15.26 5.25 24.84
C VAL A 742 14.14 5.35 23.80
N LEU A 743 13.06 4.63 24.05
CA LEU A 743 11.83 4.68 23.27
C LEU A 743 10.89 5.70 23.91
N VAL A 744 10.38 6.60 23.09
CA VAL A 744 9.40 7.62 23.46
C VAL A 744 8.05 7.24 22.86
N ASN A 745 6.96 7.60 23.53
CA ASN A 745 5.61 7.46 23.03
C ASN A 745 5.49 7.98 21.57
N LYS A 746 4.65 7.35 20.74
CA LYS A 746 4.40 7.67 19.31
C LYS A 746 5.56 7.36 18.33
N GLY A 747 6.37 6.34 18.62
CA GLY A 747 7.28 5.77 17.61
C GLY A 747 8.59 6.56 17.43
N MET A 748 9.00 7.31 18.43
CA MET A 748 10.27 8.05 18.45
C MET A 748 11.33 7.25 19.21
N VAL A 749 12.49 7.01 18.60
CA VAL A 749 13.60 6.30 19.26
C VAL A 749 14.83 7.20 19.34
N PHE A 750 15.46 7.22 20.51
CA PHE A 750 16.72 7.91 20.77
C PHE A 750 17.81 6.89 21.05
N ARG A 751 19.00 7.13 20.52
CA ARG A 751 20.20 6.30 20.70
C ARG A 751 21.33 7.16 21.24
N THR A 752 22.14 6.63 22.14
CA THR A 752 23.36 7.26 22.64
C THR A 752 24.52 6.28 22.55
N THR A 753 25.73 6.81 22.32
CA THR A 753 27.00 6.07 22.41
C THR A 753 27.98 6.67 23.43
N ASN A 754 27.52 7.61 24.26
CA ASN A 754 28.31 8.30 25.27
C ASN A 754 27.54 8.64 26.56
N GLY A 755 26.57 7.80 26.94
CA GLY A 755 25.89 7.87 28.23
C GLY A 755 24.85 9.00 28.33
N GLY A 756 24.27 9.40 27.21
CA GLY A 756 23.23 10.45 27.14
C GLY A 756 23.77 11.87 27.06
N ASN A 757 25.08 12.05 26.82
CA ASN A 757 25.67 13.35 26.54
C ASN A 757 25.34 13.83 25.11
N GLU A 758 25.23 12.87 24.18
CA GLU A 758 24.77 13.08 22.81
C GLU A 758 23.72 12.02 22.45
N TRP A 759 22.66 12.46 21.78
CA TRP A 759 21.53 11.64 21.39
C TRP A 759 21.32 11.68 19.89
N GLU A 760 21.29 10.52 19.26
CA GLU A 760 20.87 10.34 17.88
C GLU A 760 19.36 10.06 17.83
N PHE A 761 18.62 10.83 17.02
CA PHE A 761 17.18 10.61 16.80
C PHE A 761 16.95 9.70 15.60
N LEU A 762 16.25 8.58 15.86
CA LEU A 762 15.95 7.51 14.91
C LEU A 762 14.42 7.31 14.84
N PRO A 763 13.68 8.08 14.03
CA PRO A 763 12.22 7.93 13.95
C PRO A 763 11.84 6.54 13.39
N ALA A 764 10.90 5.87 14.03
CA ALA A 764 10.43 4.55 13.61
C ALA A 764 9.39 4.61 12.46
N GLY A 765 8.70 5.74 12.34
CA GLY A 765 7.75 5.97 11.24
C GLY A 765 6.41 5.24 11.39
N THR A 766 6.03 4.86 12.60
CA THR A 766 4.79 4.13 12.89
C THR A 766 4.03 4.73 14.09
N GLY A 767 2.95 4.07 14.53
CA GLY A 767 2.13 4.43 15.69
C GLY A 767 2.82 4.17 17.04
N ILE A 768 2.04 3.76 18.05
CA ILE A 768 2.53 3.55 19.40
C ILE A 768 3.41 2.29 19.46
N LEU A 769 4.59 2.44 20.07
CA LEU A 769 5.54 1.37 20.34
C LEU A 769 5.68 1.22 21.86
N TYR A 770 5.81 -0.01 22.35
CA TYR A 770 5.77 -0.35 23.78
C TYR A 770 7.12 -0.77 24.35
N LYS A 771 7.93 -1.49 23.57
CA LYS A 771 9.19 -2.04 24.08
C LYS A 771 10.30 -1.93 23.05
N ILE A 772 11.50 -1.59 23.52
CA ILE A 772 12.75 -1.71 22.77
C ILE A 772 13.64 -2.76 23.43
N PHE A 773 14.26 -3.59 22.61
CA PHE A 773 15.32 -4.48 23.06
C PHE A 773 16.51 -4.39 22.12
N ALA A 774 17.66 -4.01 22.68
CA ALA A 774 18.92 -3.92 21.97
C ALA A 774 19.88 -5.01 22.44
N LYS A 775 20.58 -5.62 21.49
CA LYS A 775 21.66 -6.58 21.79
C LYS A 775 23.03 -6.08 21.35
N THR A 776 23.07 -5.22 20.34
CA THR A 776 24.23 -4.40 20.00
C THR A 776 23.74 -2.99 19.67
N ILE A 777 24.67 -2.04 19.61
CA ILE A 777 24.30 -0.63 19.39
C ILE A 777 23.81 -0.36 17.96
N ASP A 778 23.93 -1.35 17.07
CA ASP A 778 23.45 -1.33 15.69
C ASP A 778 22.43 -2.46 15.41
N THR A 779 21.96 -3.18 16.44
CA THR A 779 20.94 -4.23 16.31
C THR A 779 19.98 -4.15 17.49
N ALA A 780 18.82 -3.58 17.21
CA ALA A 780 17.71 -3.44 18.13
C ALA A 780 16.39 -3.75 17.43
N TYR A 781 15.42 -4.18 18.22
CA TYR A 781 14.04 -4.40 17.80
C TYR A 781 13.11 -3.54 18.64
N VAL A 782 12.05 -3.05 18.02
CA VAL A 782 10.94 -2.38 18.69
C VAL A 782 9.63 -3.03 18.31
N VAL A 783 8.72 -3.10 19.27
CA VAL A 783 7.40 -3.69 19.09
C VAL A 783 6.29 -2.76 19.57
N GLY A 784 5.11 -2.88 18.99
CA GLY A 784 4.03 -1.92 19.22
C GLY A 784 2.64 -2.41 18.88
N GLU A 785 1.74 -1.43 18.75
CA GLU A 785 0.37 -1.67 18.31
C GLU A 785 0.31 -2.30 16.92
N LEU A 786 -0.84 -2.91 16.63
CA LEU A 786 -1.17 -3.51 15.33
C LEU A 786 -0.29 -4.69 14.93
N GLY A 787 0.59 -5.17 15.81
CA GLY A 787 1.53 -6.26 15.56
C GLY A 787 2.81 -5.77 14.89
N ASP A 788 3.13 -4.48 14.99
CA ASP A 788 4.34 -3.93 14.42
C ASP A 788 5.59 -4.50 15.13
N VAL A 789 6.51 -5.00 14.32
CA VAL A 789 7.87 -5.35 14.73
C VAL A 789 8.81 -4.65 13.76
N LEU A 790 9.64 -3.75 14.27
CA LEU A 790 10.64 -3.06 13.47
C LEU A 790 12.04 -3.46 13.95
N LYS A 791 12.96 -3.52 12.98
CA LYS A 791 14.37 -3.80 13.21
C LYS A 791 15.20 -2.59 12.78
N LEU A 792 16.19 -2.25 13.57
CA LEU A 792 17.21 -1.28 13.19
C LEU A 792 18.08 -1.84 12.06
N GLN A 793 18.04 -1.19 10.91
CA GLN A 793 18.84 -1.44 9.70
C GLN A 793 19.40 -0.11 9.21
N ARG A 794 20.72 0.09 9.39
CA ARG A 794 21.33 1.41 9.20
C ARG A 794 21.59 1.75 7.74
N GLY A 795 21.16 2.96 7.36
CA GLY A 795 21.66 3.72 6.20
C GLY A 795 22.48 4.94 6.66
N PRO A 796 22.92 5.83 5.76
CA PRO A 796 23.79 6.95 6.11
C PRO A 796 23.08 8.18 6.69
N VAL A 797 21.95 8.11 7.42
CA VAL A 797 21.23 9.32 7.91
C VAL A 797 21.20 9.37 9.44
N GLY A 798 21.25 10.56 10.04
CA GLY A 798 21.15 10.74 11.49
C GLY A 798 20.96 12.21 11.88
N ILE A 799 20.27 12.44 13.00
CA ILE A 799 20.24 13.74 13.68
C ILE A 799 20.87 13.54 15.05
N THR A 800 21.92 14.27 15.38
CA THR A 800 22.61 14.17 16.67
C THR A 800 22.41 15.43 17.48
N TRP A 801 21.75 15.34 18.63
CA TRP A 801 21.67 16.38 19.64
C TRP A 801 22.82 16.23 20.64
N LYS A 802 23.47 17.33 21.01
CA LYS A 802 24.53 17.42 22.01
C LYS A 802 24.11 18.38 23.11
N ASN A 803 24.35 18.02 24.37
CA ASN A 803 24.02 18.87 25.52
C ASN A 803 24.92 20.13 25.65
N SER A 804 25.78 20.42 24.67
CA SER A 804 26.56 21.66 24.64
C SER A 804 25.64 22.85 24.32
N VAL A 805 25.34 23.63 25.35
CA VAL A 805 24.46 24.80 25.24
C VAL A 805 25.23 25.99 24.65
N PRO A 806 24.84 26.50 23.47
CA PRO A 806 25.43 27.69 22.89
C PRO A 806 24.97 28.97 23.60
N SER A 807 25.75 30.05 23.48
CA SER A 807 25.40 31.34 24.08
C SER A 807 24.20 32.04 23.42
N GLN A 808 23.84 31.63 22.20
CA GLN A 808 22.72 32.19 21.43
C GLN A 808 22.13 31.13 20.50
N TYR A 809 20.92 31.38 20.02
CA TYR A 809 20.33 30.61 18.92
C TYR A 809 21.16 30.79 17.65
N PHE A 810 21.41 29.71 16.90
CA PHE A 810 22.12 29.80 15.63
C PHE A 810 21.70 28.69 14.65
N LEU A 811 21.88 28.96 13.35
CA LEU A 811 21.86 27.96 12.28
C LEU A 811 23.20 28.03 11.53
N GLY A 812 23.94 26.93 11.54
CA GLY A 812 25.23 26.77 10.88
C GLY A 812 25.09 26.43 9.41
N GLN A 813 26.08 26.83 8.62
CA GLN A 813 26.19 26.46 7.21
C GLN A 813 26.49 24.95 7.07
N ASN A 814 25.92 24.32 6.03
CA ASN A 814 26.14 22.91 5.74
C ASN A 814 27.55 22.65 5.17
N TYR A 815 28.11 21.48 5.43
CA TYR A 815 29.38 21.03 4.88
C TYR A 815 29.34 19.53 4.51
N PRO A 816 29.82 19.13 3.31
CA PRO A 816 30.31 20.01 2.23
C PRO A 816 29.19 20.86 1.61
N ASN A 817 29.55 21.97 0.96
CA ASN A 817 28.64 22.80 0.14
C ASN A 817 29.43 23.46 -1.02
N PRO A 818 29.19 23.09 -2.30
CA PRO A 818 28.21 22.12 -2.78
C PRO A 818 28.44 20.69 -2.25
N PHE A 819 27.40 19.86 -2.25
CA PHE A 819 27.45 18.48 -1.76
C PHE A 819 26.97 17.47 -2.81
N ASN A 820 27.43 16.22 -2.67
CA ASN A 820 27.03 15.08 -3.51
C ASN A 820 27.11 13.76 -2.72
N PRO A 821 26.00 13.03 -2.53
CA PRO A 821 24.63 13.51 -2.38
C PRO A 821 24.34 13.92 -0.92
N VAL A 822 25.32 13.82 -0.01
CA VAL A 822 25.12 13.98 1.44
C VAL A 822 25.88 15.18 2.00
N THR A 823 25.24 15.90 2.92
CA THR A 823 25.83 17.01 3.69
C THR A 823 25.32 17.00 5.13
N GLU A 824 25.97 17.75 6.01
CA GLU A 824 25.52 17.94 7.39
C GLU A 824 25.51 19.42 7.74
N PHE A 825 24.55 19.86 8.56
CA PHE A 825 24.50 21.21 9.12
C PHE A 825 24.10 21.17 10.59
N LYS A 826 24.33 22.27 11.32
CA LYS A 826 24.09 22.31 12.77
C LYS A 826 23.21 23.48 13.16
N PHE A 827 22.46 23.37 14.24
CA PHE A 827 21.81 24.51 14.88
C PHE A 827 21.93 24.44 16.40
N GLY A 828 21.76 25.58 17.06
CA GLY A 828 21.93 25.73 18.49
C GLY A 828 20.72 26.34 19.19
N LEU A 829 20.42 25.82 20.38
CA LEU A 829 19.37 26.28 21.29
C LEU A 829 20.02 26.78 22.58
N ALA A 830 20.07 28.09 22.82
CA ALA A 830 20.61 28.67 24.04
C ALA A 830 19.74 28.40 25.28
N GLN A 831 18.44 28.21 25.06
CA GLN A 831 17.47 27.82 26.06
C GLN A 831 16.41 26.92 25.41
N LYS A 832 15.56 26.30 26.24
CA LYS A 832 14.44 25.49 25.79
C LYS A 832 13.48 26.31 24.91
N GLY A 833 13.02 25.75 23.80
CA GLY A 833 12.11 26.43 22.86
C GLY A 833 11.44 25.48 21.88
N LYS A 834 10.36 25.91 21.22
CA LYS A 834 9.67 25.11 20.19
C LYS A 834 10.34 25.30 18.83
N VAL A 835 10.98 24.25 18.34
CA VAL A 835 11.80 24.27 17.13
C VAL A 835 11.01 23.80 15.91
N SER A 836 11.09 24.56 14.83
CA SER A 836 10.77 24.11 13.48
C SER A 836 12.00 24.24 12.59
N LEU A 837 12.50 23.11 12.07
CA LEU A 837 13.60 23.07 11.12
C LEU A 837 13.12 22.40 9.82
N LYS A 838 13.17 23.15 8.72
CA LYS A 838 12.58 22.75 7.43
C LYS A 838 13.53 23.05 6.29
N VAL A 839 13.52 22.20 5.27
CA VAL A 839 14.23 22.33 4.00
C VAL A 839 13.23 22.61 2.89
N TYR A 840 13.54 23.53 1.99
CA TYR A 840 12.73 23.98 0.87
C TYR A 840 13.55 23.94 -0.42
N ASP A 841 12.88 23.78 -1.55
CA ASP A 841 13.50 24.00 -2.87
C ASP A 841 13.55 25.50 -3.23
N ILE A 842 14.09 25.81 -4.40
CA ILE A 842 14.21 27.18 -4.90
C ILE A 842 12.87 27.90 -5.12
N LEU A 843 11.76 27.14 -5.26
CA LEU A 843 10.41 27.69 -5.41
C LEU A 843 9.71 27.89 -4.06
N GLY A 844 10.39 27.60 -2.94
CA GLY A 844 9.83 27.67 -1.59
C GLY A 844 8.92 26.49 -1.24
N LYS A 845 8.90 25.42 -2.07
CA LYS A 845 8.16 24.21 -1.75
C LYS A 845 8.91 23.45 -0.66
N LEU A 846 8.18 23.04 0.38
CA LEU A 846 8.72 22.23 1.46
C LEU A 846 9.21 20.88 0.92
N VAL A 847 10.48 20.58 1.17
CA VAL A 847 11.17 19.35 0.74
C VAL A 847 11.29 18.37 1.90
N GLN A 848 11.73 18.84 3.06
CA GLN A 848 11.96 17.99 4.24
C GLN A 848 11.64 18.78 5.52
N THR A 849 11.05 18.11 6.51
CA THR A 849 10.86 18.68 7.86
C THR A 849 11.58 17.79 8.86
N TYR A 850 12.51 18.36 9.63
CA TYR A 850 13.23 17.64 10.67
C TYR A 850 12.59 17.85 12.05
N PHE A 851 12.11 19.05 12.31
CA PHE A 851 11.34 19.40 13.51
C PHE A 851 10.16 20.30 13.09
N ASP A 852 8.98 20.11 13.67
CA ASP A 852 7.86 21.04 13.50
C ASP A 852 7.19 21.35 14.84
N ASN A 853 7.44 22.56 15.35
CA ASN A 853 6.95 23.05 16.63
C ASN A 853 7.30 22.09 17.80
N GLN A 854 8.39 21.34 17.65
CA GLN A 854 8.84 20.36 18.61
C GLN A 854 9.53 21.10 19.75
N GLN A 855 9.05 20.96 20.97
CA GLN A 855 9.72 21.54 22.12
C GLN A 855 11.04 20.80 22.37
N LEU A 856 12.17 21.48 22.21
CA LEU A 856 13.51 20.93 22.45
C LEU A 856 14.19 21.65 23.61
N ASN A 857 14.97 20.90 24.39
CA ASN A 857 15.86 21.42 25.43
C ASN A 857 17.09 22.09 24.82
N ALA A 858 17.74 22.96 25.59
CA ALA A 858 18.94 23.69 25.18
C ALA A 858 20.07 22.73 24.75
N GLY A 859 20.82 23.06 23.70
CA GLY A 859 21.84 22.17 23.15
C GLY A 859 22.20 22.49 21.70
N THR A 860 23.09 21.68 21.11
CA THR A 860 23.51 21.80 19.71
C THR A 860 23.07 20.57 18.93
N VAL A 861 22.33 20.76 17.84
CA VAL A 861 21.83 19.69 16.98
C VAL A 861 22.60 19.66 15.67
N THR A 862 23.03 18.48 15.24
CA THR A 862 23.62 18.20 13.93
C THR A 862 22.62 17.41 13.10
N VAL A 863 22.38 17.82 11.87
CA VAL A 863 21.38 17.25 10.98
C VAL A 863 22.08 16.81 9.71
N LYS A 864 21.92 15.54 9.36
CA LYS A 864 22.39 14.98 8.09
C LYS A 864 21.30 15.05 7.04
N PHE A 865 21.67 15.57 5.86
CA PHE A 865 20.78 15.74 4.72
C PHE A 865 21.30 14.92 3.55
N ASP A 866 20.45 14.04 3.02
CA ASP A 866 20.71 13.22 1.83
C ASP A 866 19.82 13.67 0.67
N GLY A 867 20.47 14.20 -0.37
CA GLY A 867 19.86 14.65 -1.62
C GLY A 867 19.72 13.58 -2.70
N ASN A 868 19.94 12.30 -2.40
CA ASN A 868 19.89 11.20 -3.38
C ASN A 868 18.59 11.16 -4.21
N ASN A 869 17.46 11.51 -3.62
CA ASN A 869 16.15 11.52 -4.29
C ASN A 869 15.72 12.92 -4.77
N LEU A 870 16.63 13.88 -4.80
CA LEU A 870 16.36 15.27 -5.17
C LEU A 870 17.08 15.63 -6.48
N ALA A 871 16.53 16.58 -7.24
CA ALA A 871 17.22 17.08 -8.43
C ALA A 871 18.45 17.91 -8.03
N SER A 872 19.50 17.93 -8.86
CA SER A 872 20.59 18.89 -8.69
C SER A 872 20.02 20.32 -8.66
N GLY A 873 20.47 21.15 -7.72
CA GLY A 873 19.88 22.46 -7.54
C GLY A 873 20.18 23.12 -6.21
N VAL A 874 19.52 24.26 -6.00
CA VAL A 874 19.62 25.06 -4.78
C VAL A 874 18.46 24.72 -3.85
N TYR A 875 18.80 24.46 -2.60
CA TYR A 875 17.87 24.22 -1.51
C TYR A 875 18.13 25.20 -0.38
N PHE A 876 17.10 25.51 0.38
CA PHE A 876 17.18 26.38 1.55
C PHE A 876 16.75 25.59 2.79
N TYR A 877 17.36 25.85 3.94
CA TYR A 877 16.87 25.33 5.21
C TYR A 877 16.72 26.46 6.22
N SER A 878 15.57 26.50 6.89
CA SER A 878 15.20 27.55 7.82
C SER A 878 14.97 26.98 9.21
N LEU A 879 15.44 27.71 10.22
CA LEU A 879 15.23 27.41 11.63
C LEU A 879 14.32 28.45 12.24
N ASN A 880 13.19 28.02 12.82
CA ASN A 880 12.33 28.84 13.65
C ASN A 880 12.33 28.32 15.08
N ILE A 881 12.32 29.21 16.06
CA ILE A 881 12.18 28.90 17.48
C ILE A 881 11.05 29.74 18.05
N ASP A 882 10.08 29.12 18.72
CA ASP A 882 8.90 29.76 19.31
C ASP A 882 8.14 30.66 18.31
N ASN A 883 8.05 30.17 17.07
CA ASN A 883 7.49 30.85 15.89
C ASN A 883 8.29 32.06 15.36
N GLU A 884 9.45 32.36 15.93
CA GLU A 884 10.37 33.37 15.40
C GLU A 884 11.39 32.72 14.45
N LEU A 885 11.58 33.30 13.26
CA LEU A 885 12.62 32.87 12.32
C LEU A 885 13.99 33.29 12.86
N ILE A 886 14.86 32.32 13.10
CA ILE A 886 16.23 32.56 13.56
C ILE A 886 17.15 32.84 12.37
N ASP A 887 17.12 31.97 11.36
CA ASP A 887 17.97 32.11 10.17
C ASP A 887 17.49 31.18 9.04
N THR A 888 17.94 31.46 7.82
CA THR A 888 17.78 30.61 6.64
C THR A 888 19.11 30.49 5.89
N LYS A 889 19.55 29.26 5.63
CA LYS A 889 20.80 28.99 4.92
C LYS A 889 20.53 28.31 3.59
N LYS A 890 21.48 28.47 2.66
CA LYS A 890 21.44 27.90 1.31
C LYS A 890 22.39 26.72 1.21
N MET A 891 21.97 25.63 0.58
CA MET A 891 22.82 24.50 0.19
C MET A 891 22.65 24.16 -1.29
N VAL A 892 23.70 23.61 -1.90
CA VAL A 892 23.75 23.33 -3.34
C VAL A 892 24.04 21.84 -3.55
N LEU A 893 23.08 21.10 -4.10
CA LEU A 893 23.23 19.70 -4.49
C LEU A 893 23.76 19.64 -5.93
N ILE A 894 24.85 18.91 -6.13
CA ILE A 894 25.40 18.61 -7.45
C ILE A 894 25.46 17.09 -7.58
N LYS A 895 24.75 16.52 -8.55
CA LYS A 895 24.84 15.09 -8.91
C LYS A 895 25.79 14.88 -10.07
#